data_AF-A0ABD0Y6I6-F1
#
_entry.id   AF-A0ABD0Y6I6-F1
#
_cell.length_a   1.000
_cell.length_b   1.000
_cell.length_c   1.000
_cell.angle_alpha   90.00
_cell.angle_beta   90.00
_cell.angle_gamma   90.00
#
_symmetry.space_group_name_H-M   'P 1'
#
loop_
_entity.id
_entity.type
_entity.pdbx_description
1 polymer ?
#
loop_
_entity_poly.entity_id
_entity_poly.type
_entity_poly.pdbx_seq_one_letter_code
_entity_poly.pdbx_strand_id
1 'polypeptide(L)'
;MSTEGVLVASLFFDRQSPAIRARKNVRPILVNNHLEDRIILNVPKEKVELWWPNGYGEQKLYDLTVSFKSGPQASRKLIKIGFREIELVQDPVAADPDKGLSFYFKVNGVPIFAKGSNWIPSHVLPEHSANIERVHNLLSSAKQANFNMLRVWGGGLYESDMFYQLCDELGIMVWQDMMFACNMYPSESGFLNSVSTEIQQQVNRLQHHASIALWAGNNENEAALRENWYGTAHNFSLYKQDYIKLYVDTIKTAVKSADPTRPFLTSSPSNGLETEKEGYVSENPQSSLYGDVHYYNYMANGWSWLIYPKTRFASEYGIQSLPSLATLSQAAVPSDLVIGSKFLNHRQHLAGGYEIMTLLIYKNLPQFNSLETFIYFSQINQAMTVKTETETYRRERSKLYDTGEGLTMGALYWQLNDIWQAPSWSSIDYNGTWKMLHYYAKDFFAPIITSPVVTADSIFAVTIVSDLLINISSAQLVIKLYKYNSTDFAPVSDQQFNVTVSKSTEVMRTDLNELLQVCGSDHCFVITQLFSGDPATTEALAPDNFVFTTPLTSAQLPSPNVKIKRVDSRMDYEAVITLQTDRIALFVWLEADIPGIFSHNGFHMLEPKKQVVFTSYHPLNVQQFISHLKVTALKSTM
;
A
#
# COMPACT_ATOMS: atom_id res chain seq x y z
N MET A 1 40.07 -32.99 -1.65
CA MET A 1 40.32 -33.32 -0.24
C MET A 1 38.97 -33.32 0.47
N SER A 2 38.57 -34.40 1.14
CA SER A 2 37.31 -34.43 1.90
C SER A 2 37.47 -33.62 3.19
N THR A 3 36.88 -32.42 3.23
CA THR A 3 36.86 -31.57 4.44
C THR A 3 35.84 -32.14 5.42
N GLU A 4 36.25 -33.15 6.19
CA GLU A 4 35.45 -33.59 7.34
C GLU A 4 35.28 -32.44 8.33
N GLY A 5 34.07 -32.29 8.86
CA GLY A 5 33.78 -31.21 9.79
C GLY A 5 32.58 -31.49 10.67
N VAL A 6 32.25 -30.49 11.49
CA VAL A 6 31.14 -30.51 12.44
C VAL A 6 30.25 -29.32 12.14
N LEU A 7 28.99 -29.59 11.81
CA LEU A 7 27.95 -28.59 11.65
C LEU A 7 27.14 -28.50 12.95
N VAL A 8 26.90 -27.27 13.43
CA VAL A 8 26.11 -26.99 14.63
C VAL A 8 25.10 -25.91 14.32
N ALA A 9 23.83 -26.19 14.59
CA ALA A 9 22.74 -25.21 14.54
C ALA A 9 22.24 -24.95 15.96
N SER A 10 22.01 -23.69 16.32
CA SER A 10 21.52 -23.27 17.63
C SER A 10 20.47 -22.19 17.48
N LEU A 11 19.28 -22.44 18.00
CA LEU A 11 18.15 -21.51 18.03
C LEU A 11 17.98 -20.95 19.44
N PHE A 12 17.80 -19.64 19.52
CA PHE A 12 17.75 -18.90 20.77
C PHE A 12 16.34 -18.29 20.94
N PHE A 13 15.66 -18.63 22.04
CA PHE A 13 14.39 -18.00 22.43
C PHE A 13 14.59 -16.68 23.17
N ASP A 14 15.77 -16.52 23.80
CA ASP A 14 16.28 -15.30 24.41
C ASP A 14 17.79 -15.15 24.11
N ARG A 15 18.37 -13.97 24.41
CA ARG A 15 19.78 -13.69 24.09
C ARG A 15 20.80 -14.44 24.97
N GLN A 16 20.38 -15.20 25.99
CA GLN A 16 21.29 -15.67 27.05
C GLN A 16 21.67 -17.15 26.98
N SER A 17 20.89 -18.03 26.32
CA SER A 17 21.31 -19.42 26.06
C SER A 17 20.55 -20.08 24.91
N PRO A 18 21.18 -20.98 24.12
CA PRO A 18 20.50 -21.65 23.03
C PRO A 18 19.45 -22.59 23.60
N ALA A 19 18.19 -22.35 23.23
CA ALA A 19 17.08 -23.15 23.72
C ALA A 19 17.01 -24.52 23.04
N ILE A 20 17.47 -24.60 21.78
CA ILE A 20 17.51 -25.84 21.00
C ILE A 20 18.81 -25.87 20.19
N ARG A 21 19.50 -27.02 20.21
CA ARG A 21 20.77 -27.21 19.51
C ARG A 21 20.81 -28.56 18.80
N ALA A 22 21.28 -28.56 17.57
CA ALA A 22 21.61 -29.76 16.81
C ALA A 22 23.09 -29.75 16.44
N ARG A 23 23.70 -30.94 16.39
CA ARG A 23 25.07 -31.15 15.98
C ARG A 23 25.17 -32.37 15.06
N LYS A 24 25.89 -32.24 13.96
CA LYS A 24 26.10 -33.32 12.98
C LYS A 24 27.56 -33.34 12.52
N ASN A 25 28.19 -34.51 12.50
CA ASN A 25 29.46 -34.70 11.79
C ASN A 25 29.14 -34.83 10.30
N VAL A 26 29.86 -34.10 9.47
CA VAL A 26 29.53 -33.89 8.06
C VAL A 26 30.74 -34.17 7.17
N ARG A 27 30.44 -34.67 5.98
CA ARG A 27 31.38 -34.85 4.87
C ARG A 27 30.75 -34.14 3.67
N PRO A 28 30.90 -32.81 3.58
CA PRO A 28 30.22 -32.01 2.58
C PRO A 28 30.53 -32.51 1.17
N ILE A 29 29.51 -32.52 0.32
CA ILE A 29 29.61 -32.97 -1.07
C ILE A 29 29.83 -31.74 -1.94
N LEU A 30 30.66 -31.87 -2.98
CA LEU A 30 30.85 -30.81 -3.96
C LEU A 30 29.68 -30.81 -4.95
N VAL A 31 28.86 -29.76 -4.93
CA VAL A 31 27.74 -29.52 -5.82
C VAL A 31 27.94 -28.15 -6.45
N ASN A 32 28.04 -28.07 -7.78
CA ASN A 32 28.20 -26.80 -8.52
C ASN A 32 29.30 -25.88 -7.95
N ASN A 33 30.49 -26.42 -7.63
CA ASN A 33 31.62 -25.72 -6.99
C ASN A 33 31.39 -25.24 -5.54
N HIS A 34 30.30 -25.64 -4.89
CA HIS A 34 30.02 -25.38 -3.48
C HIS A 34 30.05 -26.68 -2.66
N LEU A 35 30.50 -26.60 -1.41
CA LEU A 35 30.39 -27.70 -0.46
C LEU A 35 29.03 -27.62 0.24
N GLU A 36 28.22 -28.67 0.08
CA GLU A 36 26.87 -28.74 0.64
C GLU A 36 26.74 -29.87 1.66
N ASP A 37 26.08 -29.58 2.78
CA ASP A 37 25.57 -30.56 3.74
C ASP A 37 24.36 -29.96 4.48
N ARG A 38 23.57 -30.79 5.16
CA ARG A 38 22.34 -30.40 5.85
C ARG A 38 22.34 -30.87 7.30
N ILE A 39 21.90 -29.99 8.19
CA ILE A 39 21.51 -30.30 9.56
C ILE A 39 20.02 -30.02 9.75
N ILE A 40 19.35 -30.86 10.53
CA ILE A 40 17.94 -30.69 10.89
C ILE A 40 17.88 -30.32 12.37
N LEU A 41 17.21 -29.20 12.68
CA LEU A 41 16.92 -28.76 14.03
C LEU A 41 15.41 -28.92 14.26
N ASN A 42 15.01 -29.91 15.07
CA ASN A 42 13.60 -30.12 15.39
C ASN A 42 13.18 -29.15 16.51
N VAL A 43 12.18 -28.31 16.24
CA VAL A 43 11.68 -27.29 17.16
C VAL A 43 10.26 -27.67 17.59
N PRO A 44 10.00 -27.92 18.89
CA PRO A 44 8.66 -28.23 19.37
C PRO A 44 7.71 -27.03 19.20
N LYS A 45 6.52 -27.29 18.64
CA LYS A 45 5.54 -26.24 18.29
C LYS A 45 5.11 -25.42 19.51
N GLU A 46 4.98 -26.06 20.66
CA GLU A 46 4.56 -25.46 21.93
C GLU A 46 5.57 -24.45 22.50
N LYS A 47 6.80 -24.42 22.00
CA LYS A 47 7.84 -23.46 22.40
C LYS A 47 7.97 -22.28 21.43
N VAL A 48 7.16 -22.24 20.38
CA VAL A 48 7.24 -21.25 19.30
C VAL A 48 6.05 -20.32 19.40
N GLU A 49 6.33 -19.05 19.67
CA GLU A 49 5.43 -17.95 19.34
C GLU A 49 5.57 -17.63 17.85
N LEU A 50 4.44 -17.51 17.15
CA LEU A 50 4.38 -17.28 15.70
C LEU A 50 4.63 -15.80 15.36
N TRP A 51 5.21 -15.57 14.19
CA TRP A 51 5.29 -14.24 13.57
C TRP A 51 3.96 -13.88 12.90
N TRP A 52 3.52 -12.63 13.07
CA TRP A 52 2.30 -12.10 12.45
C TRP A 52 2.57 -10.81 11.68
N PRO A 53 1.81 -10.54 10.60
CA PRO A 53 1.88 -9.26 9.91
C PRO A 53 1.30 -8.13 10.76
N ASN A 54 1.64 -6.90 10.40
CA ASN A 54 1.24 -5.67 11.10
C ASN A 54 -0.28 -5.60 11.26
N GLY A 55 -0.73 -5.38 12.50
CA GLY A 55 -2.15 -5.34 12.87
C GLY A 55 -2.79 -6.69 13.20
N TYR A 56 -2.08 -7.82 13.09
CA TYR A 56 -2.62 -9.16 13.35
C TYR A 56 -1.93 -9.92 14.50
N GLY A 57 -0.89 -9.34 15.11
CA GLY A 57 -0.17 -9.92 16.24
C GLY A 57 1.26 -9.40 16.34
N GLU A 58 2.08 -10.08 17.15
CA GLU A 58 3.48 -9.74 17.37
C GLU A 58 4.40 -10.29 16.25
N GLN A 59 5.47 -9.55 15.96
CA GLN A 59 6.48 -9.93 14.96
C GLN A 59 7.61 -10.76 15.63
N LYS A 60 7.27 -11.91 16.22
CA LYS A 60 8.28 -12.69 16.95
C LYS A 60 9.37 -13.22 16.01
N LEU A 61 10.62 -12.83 16.31
CA LEU A 61 11.83 -13.30 15.62
C LEU A 61 12.79 -14.00 16.60
N TYR A 62 13.52 -14.97 16.08
CA TYR A 62 14.47 -15.78 16.83
C TYR A 62 15.84 -15.73 16.19
N ASP A 63 16.88 -15.69 17.03
CA ASP A 63 18.25 -15.75 16.56
C ASP A 63 18.61 -17.22 16.24
N LEU A 64 18.98 -17.49 14.99
CA LEU A 64 19.49 -18.78 14.52
C LEU A 64 20.97 -18.63 14.18
N THR A 65 21.80 -19.38 14.91
CA THR A 65 23.23 -19.51 14.63
C THR A 65 23.50 -20.84 13.95
N VAL A 66 24.18 -20.82 12.81
CA VAL A 66 24.75 -22.00 12.16
C VAL A 66 26.26 -21.85 12.10
N SER A 67 27.00 -22.87 12.52
CA SER A 67 28.46 -22.88 12.49
C SER A 67 29.01 -24.19 11.95
N PHE A 68 30.05 -24.10 11.15
CA PHE A 68 30.79 -25.22 10.60
C PHE A 68 32.23 -25.16 11.07
N LYS A 69 32.77 -26.27 11.57
CA LYS A 69 34.16 -26.38 12.02
C LYS A 69 34.86 -27.56 11.33
N SER A 70 36.02 -27.32 10.73
CA SER A 70 36.89 -28.36 10.16
C SER A 70 38.32 -28.13 10.63
N GLY A 71 38.83 -29.02 11.47
CA GLY A 71 40.12 -28.83 12.15
C GLY A 71 40.19 -27.50 12.94
N PRO A 72 41.18 -26.63 12.68
CA PRO A 72 41.29 -25.32 13.31
C PRO A 72 40.38 -24.25 12.69
N GLN A 73 39.83 -24.48 11.50
CA GLN A 73 38.99 -23.52 10.80
C GLN A 73 37.55 -23.59 11.29
N ALA A 74 36.91 -22.44 11.49
CA ALA A 74 35.51 -22.33 11.83
C ALA A 74 34.86 -21.18 11.06
N SER A 75 33.62 -21.40 10.60
CA SER A 75 32.75 -20.38 10.03
C SER A 75 31.44 -20.35 10.81
N ARG A 76 30.85 -19.16 10.95
CA ARG A 76 29.60 -18.95 11.69
C ARG A 76 28.75 -17.94 10.95
N LYS A 77 27.45 -18.23 10.82
CA LYS A 77 26.41 -17.32 10.34
C LYS A 77 25.35 -17.17 11.43
N LEU A 78 24.93 -15.93 11.67
CA LEU A 78 23.82 -15.57 12.54
C LEU A 78 22.75 -14.90 11.66
N ILE A 79 21.52 -15.40 11.74
CA ILE A 79 20.36 -14.81 11.07
C ILE A 79 19.19 -14.74 12.05
N LYS A 80 18.24 -13.85 11.77
CA LYS A 80 16.93 -13.83 12.43
C LYS A 80 15.93 -14.60 11.57
N ILE A 81 15.07 -15.37 12.21
CA ILE A 81 13.98 -16.09 11.54
C ILE A 81 12.66 -15.89 12.31
N GLY A 82 11.54 -15.85 11.59
CA GLY A 82 10.20 -15.90 12.17
C GLY A 82 9.52 -17.21 11.78
N PHE A 83 8.77 -17.81 12.70
CA PHE A 83 7.97 -19.00 12.41
C PHE A 83 6.57 -18.57 12.03
N ARG A 84 6.14 -18.91 10.81
CA ARG A 84 4.77 -18.74 10.35
C ARG A 84 4.44 -19.66 9.20
N GLU A 85 3.16 -19.92 9.01
CA GLU A 85 2.62 -20.55 7.81
C GLU A 85 2.04 -19.46 6.91
N ILE A 86 2.29 -19.54 5.60
CA ILE A 86 1.63 -18.67 4.62
C ILE A 86 1.15 -19.51 3.44
N GLU A 87 -0.07 -19.22 3.00
CA GLU A 87 -0.71 -19.86 1.86
C GLU A 87 -1.30 -18.78 0.95
N LEU A 88 -1.20 -18.97 -0.37
CA LEU A 88 -2.00 -18.25 -1.36
C LEU A 88 -3.18 -19.13 -1.75
N VAL A 89 -4.38 -18.77 -1.31
CA VAL A 89 -5.60 -19.57 -1.47
C VAL A 89 -6.33 -19.21 -2.76
N GLN A 90 -6.56 -20.23 -3.60
CA GLN A 90 -7.19 -20.12 -4.92
C GLN A 90 -8.27 -21.19 -5.12
N ASP A 91 -9.26 -21.19 -4.22
CA ASP A 91 -10.35 -22.17 -4.21
C ASP A 91 -11.55 -21.67 -5.04
N PRO A 92 -12.38 -22.56 -5.62
CA PRO A 92 -13.64 -22.16 -6.26
C PRO A 92 -14.52 -21.35 -5.31
N VAL A 93 -15.01 -20.19 -5.77
CA VAL A 93 -15.85 -19.31 -4.94
C VAL A 93 -17.32 -19.74 -4.88
N ALA A 94 -17.73 -20.61 -5.81
CA ALA A 94 -19.08 -21.16 -5.91
C ALA A 94 -19.03 -22.57 -6.51
N ALA A 95 -20.17 -23.28 -6.48
CA ALA A 95 -20.30 -24.59 -7.11
C ALA A 95 -20.21 -24.52 -8.64
N ASP A 96 -20.61 -23.39 -9.22
CA ASP A 96 -20.46 -23.10 -10.65
C ASP A 96 -19.00 -22.68 -10.93
N PRO A 97 -18.22 -23.47 -11.70
CA PRO A 97 -16.82 -23.18 -11.99
C PRO A 97 -16.63 -21.88 -12.78
N ASP A 98 -17.64 -21.40 -13.50
CA ASP A 98 -17.57 -20.16 -14.28
C ASP A 98 -17.53 -18.91 -13.37
N LYS A 99 -17.76 -19.06 -12.06
CA LYS A 99 -17.60 -17.99 -11.07
C LYS A 99 -16.14 -17.74 -10.67
N GLY A 100 -15.23 -18.62 -11.07
CA GLY A 100 -13.80 -18.49 -10.86
C GLY A 100 -13.28 -18.86 -9.48
N LEU A 101 -12.07 -18.41 -9.17
CA LEU A 101 -11.31 -18.79 -7.97
C LEU A 101 -11.11 -17.59 -7.05
N SER A 102 -10.97 -17.86 -5.75
CA SER A 102 -10.52 -16.87 -4.78
C SER A 102 -9.07 -16.46 -5.07
N PHE A 103 -8.61 -15.36 -4.47
CA PHE A 103 -7.18 -15.03 -4.45
C PHE A 103 -6.88 -14.22 -3.19
N TYR A 104 -6.34 -14.89 -2.16
CA TYR A 104 -6.02 -14.23 -0.90
C TYR A 104 -4.91 -14.94 -0.13
N PHE A 105 -4.28 -14.20 0.80
CA PHE A 105 -3.28 -14.76 1.69
C PHE A 105 -3.90 -15.23 3.00
N LYS A 106 -3.46 -16.40 3.45
CA LYS A 106 -3.75 -16.92 4.77
C LYS A 106 -2.45 -17.02 5.55
N VAL A 107 -2.38 -16.39 6.72
CA VAL A 107 -1.21 -16.43 7.60
C VAL A 107 -1.60 -17.13 8.89
N ASN A 108 -0.89 -18.19 9.25
CA ASN A 108 -1.14 -18.98 10.47
C ASN A 108 -2.61 -19.40 10.65
N GLY A 109 -3.29 -19.79 9.57
CA GLY A 109 -4.71 -20.15 9.64
C GLY A 109 -5.70 -19.02 9.31
N VAL A 110 -5.26 -17.76 9.30
CA VAL A 110 -6.14 -16.58 9.26
C VAL A 110 -6.09 -15.88 7.90
N PRO A 111 -7.21 -15.70 7.19
CA PRO A 111 -7.28 -14.87 5.98
C PRO A 111 -6.93 -13.41 6.28
N ILE A 112 -5.93 -12.87 5.58
CA ILE A 112 -5.46 -11.50 5.74
C ILE A 112 -5.92 -10.68 4.53
N PHE A 113 -6.62 -9.57 4.77
CA PHE A 113 -6.80 -8.57 3.72
C PHE A 113 -5.47 -7.82 3.55
N ALA A 114 -4.86 -7.96 2.37
CA ALA A 114 -3.60 -7.29 2.07
C ALA A 114 -3.81 -5.78 1.88
N LYS A 115 -3.07 -4.98 2.65
CA LYS A 115 -3.16 -3.52 2.65
C LYS A 115 -1.77 -2.95 2.42
N GLY A 116 -1.62 -2.15 1.38
CA GLY A 116 -0.42 -1.36 1.20
C GLY A 116 -0.25 -0.85 -0.22
N SER A 117 0.95 -0.99 -0.76
CA SER A 117 1.33 -0.40 -2.04
C SER A 117 2.55 -1.07 -2.66
N ASN A 118 2.97 -0.54 -3.81
CA ASN A 118 4.13 -1.00 -4.55
C ASN A 118 5.40 -0.21 -4.17
N TRP A 119 6.46 -0.91 -3.79
CA TRP A 119 7.79 -0.39 -3.50
C TRP A 119 8.62 -0.34 -4.79
N ILE A 120 9.24 0.82 -5.05
CA ILE A 120 10.20 1.02 -6.13
C ILE A 120 11.57 1.38 -5.55
N PRO A 121 12.68 1.32 -6.31
CA PRO A 121 13.99 1.74 -5.83
C PRO A 121 13.92 3.14 -5.22
N SER A 122 14.49 3.30 -4.03
CA SER A 122 14.39 4.55 -3.29
C SER A 122 15.33 5.65 -3.83
N HIS A 123 16.27 5.29 -4.73
CA HIS A 123 17.21 6.21 -5.35
C HIS A 123 17.61 5.74 -6.76
N VAL A 124 18.00 6.69 -7.64
CA VAL A 124 18.46 6.39 -9.03
C VAL A 124 19.79 5.63 -9.08
N LEU A 125 20.62 5.83 -8.05
CA LEU A 125 21.89 5.13 -7.83
C LEU A 125 21.68 4.00 -6.82
N PRO A 126 21.88 2.72 -7.20
CA PRO A 126 21.63 1.57 -6.32
C PRO A 126 22.36 1.59 -4.97
N GLU A 127 23.56 2.16 -4.91
CA GLU A 127 24.35 2.30 -3.68
C GLU A 127 23.68 3.20 -2.62
N HIS A 128 22.80 4.12 -3.06
CA HIS A 128 22.03 4.99 -2.17
C HIS A 128 20.63 4.46 -1.90
N SER A 129 20.12 3.52 -2.71
CA SER A 129 18.81 2.89 -2.49
C SER A 129 18.76 2.12 -1.16
N ALA A 130 19.92 1.62 -0.70
CA ALA A 130 20.07 0.91 0.57
C ALA A 130 20.39 1.83 1.77
N ASN A 131 20.19 3.15 1.65
CA ASN A 131 20.39 4.07 2.78
C ASN A 131 19.46 3.70 3.95
N ILE A 132 20.04 3.35 5.10
CA ILE A 132 19.33 2.82 6.26
C ILE A 132 18.25 3.77 6.75
N GLU A 133 18.56 5.05 6.89
CA GLU A 133 17.62 6.02 7.42
C GLU A 133 16.42 6.21 6.48
N ARG A 134 16.69 6.34 5.17
CA ARG A 134 15.65 6.47 4.15
C ARG A 134 14.72 5.25 4.14
N VAL A 135 15.30 4.05 4.06
CA VAL A 135 14.52 2.80 4.02
C VAL A 135 13.73 2.60 5.31
N HIS A 136 14.35 2.85 6.46
CA HIS A 136 13.68 2.78 7.76
C HIS A 136 12.51 3.76 7.85
N ASN A 137 12.68 5.01 7.41
CA ASN A 137 11.62 6.01 7.43
C ASN A 137 10.47 5.67 6.48
N LEU A 138 10.76 5.15 5.29
CA LEU A 138 9.75 4.69 4.34
C LEU A 138 8.94 3.50 4.87
N LEU A 139 9.61 2.47 5.40
CA LEU A 139 8.94 1.30 5.98
C LEU A 139 8.19 1.62 7.27
N SER A 140 8.74 2.52 8.10
CA SER A 140 8.06 3.03 9.29
C SER A 140 6.81 3.83 8.91
N SER A 141 6.86 4.58 7.80
CA SER A 141 5.69 5.29 7.28
C SER A 141 4.61 4.31 6.82
N ALA A 142 5.00 3.27 6.06
CA ALA A 142 4.08 2.19 5.67
C ALA A 142 3.42 1.52 6.88
N LYS A 143 4.19 1.17 7.92
CA LYS A 143 3.65 0.62 9.18
C LYS A 143 2.65 1.58 9.84
N GLN A 144 3.00 2.86 9.94
CA GLN A 144 2.14 3.90 10.52
C GLN A 144 0.84 4.15 9.72
N ALA A 145 0.88 3.89 8.41
CA ALA A 145 -0.29 3.93 7.53
C ALA A 145 -1.10 2.62 7.53
N ASN A 146 -0.89 1.74 8.52
CA ASN A 146 -1.57 0.45 8.69
C ASN A 146 -1.29 -0.57 7.57
N PHE A 147 -0.17 -0.45 6.86
CA PHE A 147 0.18 -1.41 5.81
C PHE A 147 0.60 -2.72 6.46
N ASN A 148 0.24 -3.81 5.80
CA ASN A 148 0.69 -5.16 6.16
C ASN A 148 1.35 -5.88 4.99
N MET A 149 1.39 -5.28 3.79
CA MET A 149 2.07 -5.82 2.62
C MET A 149 2.65 -4.71 1.74
N LEU A 150 3.86 -4.94 1.23
CA LEU A 150 4.45 -4.18 0.12
C LEU A 150 4.80 -5.13 -1.02
N ARG A 151 4.61 -4.67 -2.25
CA ARG A 151 5.09 -5.37 -3.45
C ARG A 151 6.41 -4.78 -3.91
N VAL A 152 7.50 -5.54 -3.85
CA VAL A 152 8.80 -5.14 -4.41
C VAL A 152 8.72 -5.37 -5.91
N TRP A 153 8.46 -4.29 -6.65
CA TRP A 153 8.13 -4.32 -8.08
C TRP A 153 9.30 -4.77 -8.95
N GLY A 154 9.01 -5.59 -9.96
CA GLY A 154 9.99 -6.29 -10.80
C GLY A 154 10.84 -5.44 -11.74
N GLY A 155 10.55 -4.15 -11.93
CA GLY A 155 11.45 -3.26 -12.69
C GLY A 155 12.45 -2.51 -11.82
N GLY A 156 12.50 -2.84 -10.53
CA GLY A 156 13.44 -2.29 -9.57
C GLY A 156 14.71 -3.13 -9.40
N LEU A 157 15.01 -3.48 -8.15
CA LEU A 157 16.12 -4.34 -7.77
C LEU A 157 15.69 -5.28 -6.64
N TYR A 158 16.38 -6.42 -6.47
CA TYR A 158 16.26 -7.18 -5.22
C TYR A 158 16.86 -6.34 -4.10
N GLU A 159 16.05 -6.00 -3.10
CA GLU A 159 16.44 -5.04 -2.08
C GLU A 159 17.59 -5.53 -1.18
N SER A 160 18.14 -4.60 -0.40
CA SER A 160 19.19 -4.90 0.58
C SER A 160 18.71 -5.88 1.67
N ASP A 161 19.61 -6.65 2.29
CA ASP A 161 19.25 -7.53 3.42
C ASP A 161 18.56 -6.76 4.56
N MET A 162 18.97 -5.50 4.77
CA MET A 162 18.39 -4.61 5.79
C MET A 162 16.93 -4.29 5.51
N PHE A 163 16.52 -4.11 4.25
CA PHE A 163 15.12 -3.91 3.89
C PHE A 163 14.24 -5.07 4.37
N TYR A 164 14.63 -6.31 4.06
CA TYR A 164 13.84 -7.48 4.44
C TYR A 164 13.87 -7.74 5.95
N GLN A 165 14.99 -7.43 6.62
CA GLN A 165 15.07 -7.46 8.09
C GLN A 165 14.09 -6.46 8.72
N LEU A 166 14.00 -5.25 8.19
CA LEU A 166 13.02 -4.26 8.66
C LEU A 166 11.59 -4.70 8.35
N CYS A 167 11.32 -5.30 7.18
CA CYS A 167 10.00 -5.87 6.89
C CYS A 167 9.62 -6.99 7.88
N ASP A 168 10.57 -7.86 8.23
CA ASP A 168 10.39 -8.90 9.27
C ASP A 168 10.07 -8.26 10.64
N GLU A 169 10.80 -7.23 11.04
CA GLU A 169 10.63 -6.56 12.34
C GLU A 169 9.34 -5.71 12.42
N LEU A 170 8.96 -5.08 11.31
CA LEU A 170 7.81 -4.18 11.25
C LEU A 170 6.51 -4.93 10.96
N GLY A 171 6.57 -6.19 10.50
CA GLY A 171 5.40 -7.00 10.18
C GLY A 171 4.87 -6.74 8.77
N ILE A 172 5.72 -6.29 7.86
CA ILE A 172 5.33 -5.99 6.48
C ILE A 172 5.58 -7.22 5.62
N MET A 173 4.51 -7.84 5.13
CA MET A 173 4.64 -8.92 4.15
C MET A 173 5.21 -8.39 2.85
N VAL A 174 5.97 -9.22 2.13
CA VAL A 174 6.61 -8.85 0.86
C VAL A 174 6.10 -9.75 -0.25
N TRP A 175 5.37 -9.17 -1.20
CA TRP A 175 5.19 -9.76 -2.52
C TRP A 175 6.47 -9.47 -3.31
N GLN A 176 7.26 -10.50 -3.62
CA GLN A 176 8.56 -10.33 -4.26
C GLN A 176 8.52 -10.71 -5.74
N ASP A 177 8.54 -9.73 -6.63
CA ASP A 177 8.76 -9.98 -8.05
C ASP A 177 10.23 -10.39 -8.29
N MET A 178 10.47 -11.16 -9.34
CA MET A 178 11.79 -11.25 -9.97
C MET A 178 11.99 -10.03 -10.86
N MET A 179 13.25 -9.69 -11.18
CA MET A 179 13.59 -8.40 -11.80
C MET A 179 13.33 -8.34 -13.32
N PHE A 180 12.08 -8.63 -13.71
CA PHE A 180 11.54 -8.60 -15.06
C PHE A 180 10.25 -7.79 -15.08
N ALA A 181 10.15 -6.78 -15.95
CA ALA A 181 8.98 -5.89 -15.98
C ALA A 181 8.75 -5.26 -17.35
N CYS A 182 7.49 -5.24 -17.78
CA CYS A 182 6.99 -4.52 -18.96
C CYS A 182 7.91 -4.69 -20.20
N ASN A 183 8.31 -5.92 -20.51
CA ASN A 183 9.10 -6.23 -21.70
C ASN A 183 9.07 -7.72 -22.06
N MET A 184 9.33 -8.03 -23.34
CA MET A 184 9.64 -9.39 -23.77
C MET A 184 11.15 -9.63 -23.67
N TYR A 185 11.54 -10.75 -23.06
CA TYR A 185 12.93 -11.05 -22.77
C TYR A 185 13.46 -12.18 -23.65
N PRO A 186 14.78 -12.20 -23.93
CA PRO A 186 15.42 -13.26 -24.68
C PRO A 186 15.33 -14.63 -23.98
N SER A 187 15.50 -15.71 -24.75
CA SER A 187 15.45 -17.09 -24.25
C SER A 187 16.67 -17.94 -24.66
N GLU A 188 17.76 -17.33 -25.13
CA GLU A 188 19.01 -18.05 -25.39
C GLU A 188 19.60 -18.67 -24.11
N SER A 189 20.32 -19.79 -24.28
CA SER A 189 20.86 -20.56 -23.16
C SER A 189 21.80 -19.76 -22.27
N GLY A 190 22.62 -18.86 -22.83
CA GLY A 190 23.50 -17.98 -22.06
C GLY A 190 22.72 -17.08 -21.11
N PHE A 191 21.66 -16.44 -21.60
CA PHE A 191 20.77 -15.60 -20.81
C PHE A 191 20.03 -16.43 -19.75
N LEU A 192 19.39 -17.53 -20.12
CA LEU A 192 18.65 -18.38 -19.18
C LEU A 192 19.55 -18.97 -18.07
N ASN A 193 20.80 -19.32 -18.39
CA ASN A 193 21.76 -19.78 -17.38
C ASN A 193 22.13 -18.65 -16.40
N SER A 194 22.30 -17.43 -16.89
CA SER A 194 22.53 -16.25 -16.06
C SER A 194 21.33 -15.99 -15.14
N VAL A 195 20.11 -16.02 -15.69
CA VAL A 195 18.86 -15.86 -14.93
C VAL A 195 18.72 -16.95 -13.87
N SER A 196 18.88 -18.22 -14.23
CA SER A 196 18.80 -19.33 -13.27
C SER A 196 19.78 -19.15 -12.10
N THR A 197 20.99 -18.69 -12.39
CA THR A 197 22.01 -18.39 -11.37
C THR A 197 21.56 -17.22 -10.47
N GLU A 198 21.08 -16.13 -11.07
CA GLU A 198 20.54 -14.97 -10.34
C GLU A 198 19.41 -15.38 -9.40
N ILE A 199 18.39 -16.10 -9.91
CA ILE A 199 17.24 -16.54 -9.12
C ILE A 199 17.68 -17.43 -7.97
N GLN A 200 18.56 -18.41 -8.20
CA GLN A 200 19.04 -19.28 -7.13
C GLN A 200 19.79 -18.48 -6.06
N GLN A 201 20.63 -17.51 -6.45
CA GLN A 201 21.35 -16.67 -5.50
C GLN A 201 20.40 -15.82 -4.66
N GLN A 202 19.42 -15.18 -5.29
CA GLN A 202 18.48 -14.29 -4.61
C GLN A 202 17.50 -15.05 -3.72
N VAL A 203 16.90 -16.14 -4.18
CA VAL A 203 16.00 -16.95 -3.37
C VAL A 203 16.75 -17.55 -2.18
N ASN A 204 17.97 -18.07 -2.37
CA ASN A 204 18.77 -18.57 -1.24
C ASN A 204 19.16 -17.47 -0.23
N ARG A 205 19.42 -16.26 -0.71
CA ARG A 205 19.68 -15.10 0.16
C ARG A 205 18.45 -14.77 0.99
N LEU A 206 17.27 -14.81 0.39
CA LEU A 206 16.07 -14.16 0.92
C LEU A 206 15.04 -15.09 1.58
N GLN A 207 14.99 -16.38 1.24
CA GLN A 207 13.92 -17.30 1.67
C GLN A 207 13.76 -17.50 3.19
N HIS A 208 14.73 -17.07 3.99
CA HIS A 208 14.65 -17.17 5.44
C HIS A 208 13.83 -16.03 6.09
N HIS A 209 13.54 -14.96 5.34
CA HIS A 209 12.75 -13.83 5.81
C HIS A 209 11.28 -14.19 6.00
N ALA A 210 10.75 -13.91 7.19
CA ALA A 210 9.35 -14.16 7.52
C ALA A 210 8.40 -13.25 6.73
N SER A 211 8.86 -12.09 6.28
CA SER A 211 8.09 -11.13 5.49
C SER A 211 7.71 -11.66 4.12
N ILE A 212 8.56 -12.41 3.41
CA ILE A 212 8.31 -12.80 2.01
C ILE A 212 7.09 -13.71 1.89
N ALA A 213 6.02 -13.19 1.28
CA ALA A 213 4.73 -13.87 1.17
C ALA A 213 4.61 -14.75 -0.08
N LEU A 214 5.13 -14.28 -1.21
CA LEU A 214 5.19 -15.03 -2.45
C LEU A 214 6.37 -14.60 -3.31
N TRP A 215 6.68 -15.43 -4.31
CA TRP A 215 7.58 -15.14 -5.41
C TRP A 215 6.77 -14.94 -6.69
N ALA A 216 6.92 -13.81 -7.37
CA ALA A 216 6.26 -13.53 -8.65
C ALA A 216 7.29 -13.47 -9.79
N GLY A 217 7.00 -14.11 -10.92
CA GLY A 217 7.96 -14.26 -12.01
C GLY A 217 8.30 -12.96 -12.74
N ASN A 218 7.35 -12.01 -12.82
CA ASN A 218 7.54 -10.72 -13.48
C ASN A 218 6.39 -9.74 -13.16
N ASN A 219 6.56 -8.49 -13.60
CA ASN A 219 5.51 -7.48 -13.73
C ASN A 219 4.99 -7.40 -15.18
N GLU A 220 3.68 -7.57 -15.35
CA GLU A 220 2.85 -7.31 -16.52
C GLU A 220 3.21 -8.06 -17.81
N ASN A 221 4.19 -8.95 -17.83
CA ASN A 221 4.62 -9.54 -19.09
C ASN A 221 3.60 -10.55 -19.65
N GLU A 222 2.77 -11.18 -18.81
CA GLU A 222 1.64 -11.99 -19.29
C GLU A 222 0.62 -11.12 -20.04
N ALA A 223 0.20 -10.02 -19.41
CA ALA A 223 -0.73 -9.06 -19.99
C ALA A 223 -0.15 -8.41 -21.26
N ALA A 224 1.10 -7.97 -21.22
CA ALA A 224 1.77 -7.34 -22.36
C ALA A 224 1.87 -8.26 -23.58
N LEU A 225 2.10 -9.56 -23.37
CA LEU A 225 2.10 -10.55 -24.44
C LEU A 225 0.68 -10.79 -24.99
N ARG A 226 -0.31 -11.00 -24.11
CA ARG A 226 -1.68 -11.28 -24.53
C ARG A 226 -2.35 -10.10 -25.22
N GLU A 227 -2.18 -8.90 -24.67
CA GLU A 227 -2.74 -7.65 -25.17
C GLU A 227 -1.87 -7.00 -26.26
N ASN A 228 -0.78 -7.66 -26.66
CA ASN A 228 0.04 -7.28 -27.82
C ASN A 228 0.67 -5.87 -27.70
N TRP A 229 1.13 -5.47 -26.52
CA TRP A 229 1.68 -4.13 -26.26
C TRP A 229 2.87 -3.76 -27.17
N TYR A 230 3.66 -4.76 -27.57
CA TYR A 230 4.86 -4.58 -28.40
C TYR A 230 4.69 -5.10 -29.84
N GLY A 231 3.46 -5.37 -30.29
CA GLY A 231 3.22 -5.84 -31.67
C GLY A 231 3.67 -7.28 -31.95
N THR A 232 3.76 -8.13 -30.94
CA THR A 232 4.18 -9.54 -30.99
C THR A 232 3.18 -10.51 -31.65
N ALA A 233 1.94 -10.09 -31.92
CA ALA A 233 0.85 -10.95 -32.42
C ALA A 233 1.21 -11.72 -33.71
N HIS A 234 2.01 -11.13 -34.60
CA HIS A 234 2.46 -11.77 -35.84
C HIS A 234 3.32 -13.03 -35.61
N ASN A 235 3.92 -13.18 -34.42
CA ASN A 235 4.71 -14.33 -34.04
C ASN A 235 4.41 -14.77 -32.60
N PHE A 236 3.15 -14.68 -32.19
CA PHE A 236 2.69 -14.93 -30.82
C PHE A 236 3.18 -16.28 -30.26
N SER A 237 3.16 -17.33 -31.07
CA SER A 237 3.61 -18.66 -30.67
C SER A 237 5.08 -18.70 -30.23
N LEU A 238 5.97 -17.95 -30.89
CA LEU A 238 7.37 -17.86 -30.47
C LEU A 238 7.49 -17.13 -29.14
N TYR A 239 6.89 -15.95 -29.01
CA TYR A 239 6.95 -15.16 -27.77
C TYR A 239 6.31 -15.90 -26.58
N LYS A 240 5.22 -16.66 -26.81
CA LYS A 240 4.62 -17.53 -25.78
C LYS A 240 5.57 -18.65 -25.37
N GLN A 241 6.30 -19.26 -26.31
CA GLN A 241 7.31 -20.29 -25.98
C GLN A 241 8.48 -19.68 -25.20
N ASP A 242 8.97 -18.51 -25.60
CA ASP A 242 10.05 -17.81 -24.90
C ASP A 242 9.63 -17.39 -23.48
N TYR A 243 8.41 -16.88 -23.33
CA TYR A 243 7.80 -16.58 -22.05
C TYR A 243 7.76 -17.80 -21.13
N ILE A 244 7.25 -18.94 -21.61
CA ILE A 244 7.19 -20.19 -20.83
C ILE A 244 8.60 -20.66 -20.45
N LYS A 245 9.53 -20.65 -21.40
CA LYS A 245 10.91 -21.10 -21.17
C LYS A 245 11.62 -20.28 -20.09
N LEU A 246 11.39 -18.96 -20.08
CA LEU A 246 11.96 -18.06 -19.08
C LEU A 246 11.24 -18.20 -17.72
N TYR A 247 9.94 -17.93 -17.66
CA TYR A 247 9.24 -17.78 -16.37
C TYR A 247 8.86 -19.10 -15.72
N VAL A 248 8.63 -20.15 -16.52
CA VAL A 248 8.20 -21.47 -16.02
C VAL A 248 9.40 -22.42 -15.97
N ASP A 249 10.01 -22.72 -17.11
CA ASP A 249 11.04 -23.77 -17.17
C ASP A 249 12.31 -23.34 -16.41
N THR A 250 12.64 -22.05 -16.42
CA THR A 250 13.84 -21.50 -15.78
C THR A 250 13.53 -20.91 -14.39
N ILE A 251 12.74 -19.84 -14.30
CA ILE A 251 12.54 -19.09 -13.05
C ILE A 251 11.74 -19.91 -12.03
N LYS A 252 10.53 -20.39 -12.36
CA LYS A 252 9.71 -21.21 -11.43
C LYS A 252 10.47 -22.44 -10.94
N THR A 253 11.20 -23.12 -11.82
CA THR A 253 12.06 -24.26 -11.45
C THR A 253 13.17 -23.86 -10.48
N ALA A 254 13.89 -22.77 -10.75
CA ALA A 254 14.95 -22.26 -9.88
C ALA A 254 14.42 -21.84 -8.50
N VAL A 255 13.27 -21.16 -8.45
CA VAL A 255 12.59 -20.80 -7.19
C VAL A 255 12.20 -22.04 -6.41
N LYS A 256 11.45 -22.97 -7.02
CA LYS A 256 10.98 -24.18 -6.32
C LYS A 256 12.10 -25.09 -5.82
N SER A 257 13.24 -25.08 -6.52
CA SER A 257 14.44 -25.79 -6.08
C SER A 257 15.05 -25.15 -4.82
N ALA A 258 15.10 -23.81 -4.78
CA ALA A 258 15.70 -23.07 -3.67
C ALA A 258 14.77 -22.90 -2.47
N ASP A 259 13.48 -22.62 -2.69
CA ASP A 259 12.42 -22.43 -1.69
C ASP A 259 11.13 -23.15 -2.11
N PRO A 260 10.90 -24.39 -1.65
CA PRO A 260 9.67 -25.12 -1.91
C PRO A 260 8.51 -24.73 -0.99
N THR A 261 8.70 -23.79 -0.06
CA THR A 261 7.74 -23.50 1.03
C THR A 261 6.78 -22.36 0.74
N ARG A 262 7.06 -21.54 -0.29
CA ARG A 262 6.25 -20.38 -0.66
C ARG A 262 5.57 -20.56 -2.01
N PRO A 263 4.40 -19.92 -2.22
CA PRO A 263 3.75 -19.91 -3.53
C PRO A 263 4.59 -19.17 -4.56
N PHE A 264 4.46 -19.60 -5.82
CA PHE A 264 5.03 -18.93 -6.99
C PHE A 264 3.89 -18.52 -7.92
N LEU A 265 3.86 -17.25 -8.29
CA LEU A 265 2.95 -16.69 -9.29
C LEU A 265 3.74 -16.37 -10.57
N THR A 266 3.21 -16.68 -11.74
CA THR A 266 3.99 -16.53 -12.99
C THR A 266 4.17 -15.07 -13.41
N SER A 267 3.15 -14.22 -13.21
CA SER A 267 3.11 -12.79 -13.58
C SER A 267 2.18 -12.03 -12.61
N SER A 268 2.25 -10.71 -12.62
CA SER A 268 1.31 -9.78 -11.95
C SER A 268 0.95 -8.68 -12.95
N PRO A 269 -0.31 -8.55 -13.43
CA PRO A 269 -1.45 -9.37 -13.08
C PRO A 269 -1.36 -10.77 -13.70
N SER A 270 -2.08 -11.72 -13.11
CA SER A 270 -2.25 -13.08 -13.63
C SER A 270 -3.50 -13.73 -13.04
N ASN A 271 -4.13 -14.65 -13.78
CA ASN A 271 -5.26 -15.45 -13.26
C ASN A 271 -4.81 -16.62 -12.36
N GLY A 272 -3.52 -16.68 -11.99
CA GLY A 272 -2.99 -17.67 -11.06
C GLY A 272 -3.13 -19.10 -11.58
N LEU A 273 -3.82 -19.97 -10.83
CA LEU A 273 -4.03 -21.37 -11.24
C LEU A 273 -4.77 -21.49 -12.59
N GLU A 274 -5.67 -20.55 -12.92
CA GLU A 274 -6.36 -20.58 -14.21
C GLU A 274 -5.39 -20.23 -15.36
N THR A 275 -4.47 -19.28 -15.16
CA THR A 275 -3.37 -19.03 -16.10
C THR A 275 -2.53 -20.30 -16.34
N GLU A 276 -2.20 -21.08 -15.30
CA GLU A 276 -1.45 -22.33 -15.48
C GLU A 276 -2.23 -23.35 -16.31
N LYS A 277 -3.54 -23.47 -16.07
CA LYS A 277 -4.45 -24.34 -16.83
C LYS A 277 -4.58 -23.93 -18.30
N GLU A 278 -4.52 -22.62 -18.61
CA GLU A 278 -4.52 -22.07 -19.97
C GLU A 278 -3.14 -22.12 -20.67
N GLY A 279 -2.15 -22.78 -20.05
CA GLY A 279 -0.79 -22.89 -20.59
C GLY A 279 0.01 -21.60 -20.43
N TYR A 280 -0.05 -21.02 -19.22
CA TYR A 280 0.79 -19.95 -18.68
C TYR A 280 0.65 -18.54 -19.29
N VAL A 281 -0.21 -18.38 -20.29
CA VAL A 281 -0.59 -17.08 -20.84
C VAL A 281 -2.09 -17.10 -21.03
N SER A 282 -2.85 -16.55 -20.07
CA SER A 282 -4.31 -16.55 -20.10
C SER A 282 -4.85 -15.70 -21.25
N GLU A 283 -6.04 -16.03 -21.77
CA GLU A 283 -6.78 -15.22 -22.74
C GLU A 283 -7.18 -13.85 -22.18
N ASN A 284 -7.41 -13.74 -20.86
CA ASN A 284 -7.68 -12.48 -20.17
C ASN A 284 -6.95 -12.42 -18.82
N PRO A 285 -5.66 -12.05 -18.79
CA PRO A 285 -4.83 -12.02 -17.57
C PRO A 285 -5.30 -11.02 -16.50
N GLN A 286 -6.25 -10.15 -16.83
CA GLN A 286 -6.83 -9.14 -15.93
C GLN A 286 -8.28 -9.46 -15.55
N SER A 287 -8.66 -10.75 -15.58
CA SER A 287 -10.02 -11.16 -15.22
C SER A 287 -10.31 -10.83 -13.76
N SER A 288 -11.46 -10.20 -13.48
CA SER A 288 -11.89 -9.96 -12.09
C SER A 288 -12.36 -11.23 -11.36
N LEU A 289 -12.44 -12.38 -12.05
CA LEU A 289 -12.92 -13.66 -11.50
C LEU A 289 -11.81 -14.53 -10.90
N TYR A 290 -10.55 -14.22 -11.19
CA TYR A 290 -9.37 -14.99 -10.79
C TYR A 290 -8.26 -14.03 -10.36
N GLY A 291 -7.24 -14.54 -9.68
CA GLY A 291 -5.95 -13.86 -9.67
C GLY A 291 -5.93 -12.44 -9.09
N ASP A 292 -5.08 -11.61 -9.68
CA ASP A 292 -4.92 -10.19 -9.36
C ASP A 292 -5.07 -9.29 -10.60
N VAL A 293 -5.39 -8.01 -10.40
CA VAL A 293 -5.69 -7.03 -11.46
C VAL A 293 -4.90 -5.74 -11.25
N HIS A 294 -4.45 -5.13 -12.36
CA HIS A 294 -3.88 -3.79 -12.41
C HIS A 294 -4.88 -2.82 -13.05
N TYR A 295 -5.40 -1.86 -12.29
CA TYR A 295 -6.44 -0.95 -12.79
C TYR A 295 -5.99 0.51 -12.85
N TYR A 296 -5.98 1.08 -14.06
CA TYR A 296 -5.67 2.48 -14.29
C TYR A 296 -6.72 3.14 -15.18
N ASN A 297 -7.34 4.22 -14.71
CA ASN A 297 -8.33 4.98 -15.48
C ASN A 297 -8.06 6.48 -15.42
N TYR A 298 -7.58 7.03 -16.54
CA TYR A 298 -7.14 8.42 -16.66
C TYR A 298 -8.22 9.37 -17.22
N MET A 299 -9.46 8.91 -17.36
CA MET A 299 -10.55 9.67 -17.99
C MET A 299 -11.81 9.78 -17.13
N ALA A 300 -12.15 8.74 -16.37
CA ALA A 300 -13.36 8.69 -15.57
C ALA A 300 -13.25 9.57 -14.30
N ASN A 301 -14.37 9.83 -13.64
CA ASN A 301 -14.36 10.53 -12.36
C ASN A 301 -13.89 9.58 -11.25
N GLY A 302 -12.64 9.72 -10.79
CA GLY A 302 -12.07 8.93 -9.70
C GLY A 302 -12.75 9.11 -8.33
N TRP A 303 -13.65 10.07 -8.17
CA TRP A 303 -14.44 10.21 -6.94
C TRP A 303 -15.73 9.36 -6.98
N SER A 304 -15.99 8.68 -8.11
CA SER A 304 -17.12 7.78 -8.27
C SER A 304 -16.66 6.33 -8.12
N TRP A 305 -17.15 5.66 -7.08
CA TRP A 305 -16.82 4.27 -6.81
C TRP A 305 -17.35 3.29 -7.89
N LEU A 306 -18.28 3.75 -8.75
CA LEU A 306 -18.95 2.93 -9.76
C LEU A 306 -18.03 2.49 -10.91
N ILE A 307 -16.84 3.09 -11.04
CA ILE A 307 -15.91 2.81 -12.14
C ILE A 307 -14.98 1.64 -11.84
N TYR A 308 -14.86 1.25 -10.57
CA TYR A 308 -13.83 0.33 -10.12
C TYR A 308 -14.26 -1.13 -10.28
N PRO A 309 -13.35 -2.00 -10.73
CA PRO A 309 -13.64 -3.42 -10.92
C PRO A 309 -13.85 -4.12 -9.57
N LYS A 310 -14.65 -5.18 -9.59
CA LYS A 310 -14.90 -6.03 -8.42
C LYS A 310 -13.97 -7.25 -8.47
N THR A 311 -12.66 -7.00 -8.38
CA THR A 311 -11.62 -8.03 -8.51
C THR A 311 -11.42 -8.86 -7.24
N ARG A 312 -10.73 -10.01 -7.32
CA ARG A 312 -10.26 -10.78 -6.15
C ARG A 312 -9.13 -10.08 -5.41
N PHE A 313 -8.24 -9.41 -6.14
CA PHE A 313 -7.08 -8.73 -5.56
C PHE A 313 -6.64 -7.60 -6.49
N ALA A 314 -6.52 -6.38 -5.97
CA ALA A 314 -5.98 -5.24 -6.70
C ALA A 314 -4.51 -5.05 -6.31
N SER A 315 -3.58 -5.52 -7.14
CA SER A 315 -2.12 -5.48 -6.91
C SER A 315 -1.46 -4.20 -7.44
N GLU A 316 -2.14 -3.50 -8.36
CA GLU A 316 -1.81 -2.13 -8.76
C GLU A 316 -3.06 -1.32 -9.10
N TYR A 317 -3.05 -0.06 -8.68
CA TYR A 317 -4.00 0.97 -9.10
C TYR A 317 -3.53 2.34 -8.62
N GLY A 318 -3.81 3.41 -9.36
CA GLY A 318 -3.52 4.76 -8.86
C GLY A 318 -3.66 5.88 -9.87
N ILE A 319 -3.42 7.10 -9.38
CA ILE A 319 -3.37 8.32 -10.20
C ILE A 319 -2.17 9.20 -9.80
N GLN A 320 -1.64 9.98 -10.76
CA GLN A 320 -0.52 10.88 -10.51
C GLN A 320 -0.91 12.10 -9.66
N SER A 321 0.07 12.61 -8.91
CA SER A 321 0.10 13.95 -8.32
C SER A 321 1.51 14.55 -8.43
N LEU A 322 1.61 15.87 -8.27
CA LEU A 322 2.91 16.52 -8.10
C LEU A 322 3.42 16.36 -6.65
N PRO A 323 4.75 16.24 -6.45
CA PRO A 323 5.35 16.32 -5.13
C PRO A 323 5.28 17.76 -4.58
N SER A 324 5.68 17.95 -3.33
CA SER A 324 5.67 19.28 -2.70
C SER A 324 6.56 20.26 -3.46
N LEU A 325 6.27 21.57 -3.33
CA LEU A 325 7.10 22.60 -3.94
C LEU A 325 8.54 22.56 -3.38
N ALA A 326 8.69 22.28 -2.08
CA ALA A 326 10.00 22.11 -1.43
C ALA A 326 10.81 21.00 -2.10
N THR A 327 10.19 19.86 -2.40
CA THR A 327 10.82 18.76 -3.13
C THR A 327 11.22 19.17 -4.54
N LEU A 328 10.32 19.77 -5.34
CA LEU A 328 10.67 20.23 -6.70
C LEU A 328 11.83 21.23 -6.71
N SER A 329 11.85 22.15 -5.74
CA SER A 329 12.84 23.23 -5.65
C SER A 329 14.27 22.73 -5.46
N GLN A 330 14.47 21.51 -4.96
CA GLN A 330 15.81 20.93 -4.82
C GLN A 330 16.51 20.65 -6.15
N ALA A 331 15.73 20.53 -7.23
CA ALA A 331 16.24 20.16 -8.54
C ALA A 331 15.90 21.17 -9.64
N ALA A 332 15.38 22.34 -9.26
CA ALA A 332 14.85 23.38 -10.14
C ALA A 332 15.42 24.75 -9.77
N VAL A 333 15.58 25.65 -10.74
CA VAL A 333 15.76 27.08 -10.44
C VAL A 333 14.39 27.77 -10.34
N PRO A 334 14.26 28.94 -9.69
CA PRO A 334 12.95 29.58 -9.51
C PRO A 334 12.15 29.82 -10.79
N SER A 335 12.82 30.09 -11.92
CA SER A 335 12.16 30.28 -13.23
C SER A 335 11.58 28.99 -13.82
N ASP A 336 11.98 27.83 -13.32
CA ASP A 336 11.45 26.52 -13.73
C ASP A 336 10.14 26.17 -13.04
N LEU A 337 9.87 26.79 -11.88
CA LEU A 337 8.73 26.50 -11.00
C LEU A 337 7.46 27.24 -11.46
N VAL A 338 7.15 27.13 -12.74
CA VAL A 338 5.95 27.70 -13.37
C VAL A 338 5.28 26.67 -14.26
N ILE A 339 3.95 26.65 -14.28
CA ILE A 339 3.18 25.70 -15.09
C ILE A 339 3.58 25.84 -16.57
N GLY A 340 3.83 24.70 -17.22
CA GLY A 340 4.23 24.64 -18.62
C GLY A 340 5.71 24.96 -18.90
N SER A 341 6.55 25.11 -17.87
CA SER A 341 7.99 25.27 -18.05
C SER A 341 8.61 24.05 -18.75
N LYS A 342 9.73 24.27 -19.43
CA LYS A 342 10.50 23.18 -20.05
C LYS A 342 10.96 22.15 -19.02
N PHE A 343 11.32 22.61 -17.83
CA PHE A 343 11.72 21.74 -16.73
C PHE A 343 10.57 20.84 -16.26
N LEU A 344 9.40 21.39 -15.96
CA LEU A 344 8.26 20.59 -15.50
C LEU A 344 7.82 19.59 -16.57
N ASN A 345 7.77 20.01 -17.84
CA ASN A 345 7.46 19.11 -18.96
C ASN A 345 8.50 18.00 -19.12
N HIS A 346 9.78 18.30 -18.92
CA HIS A 346 10.84 17.29 -18.94
C HIS A 346 10.73 16.28 -17.79
N ARG A 347 10.31 16.72 -16.59
CA ARG A 347 10.13 15.86 -15.41
C ARG A 347 8.92 14.93 -15.50
N GLN A 348 7.94 15.24 -16.34
CA GLN A 348 6.76 14.41 -16.52
C GLN A 348 7.06 13.26 -17.49
N HIS A 349 7.02 12.02 -16.98
CA HIS A 349 7.33 10.82 -17.75
C HIS A 349 6.09 9.99 -18.15
N LEU A 350 4.89 10.40 -17.73
CA LEU A 350 3.63 9.94 -18.30
C LEU A 350 3.24 10.84 -19.46
N ALA A 351 3.08 10.27 -20.66
CA ALA A 351 2.62 11.00 -21.83
C ALA A 351 1.25 11.64 -21.54
N GLY A 352 1.16 12.97 -21.72
CA GLY A 352 -0.06 13.74 -21.42
C GLY A 352 -0.40 13.87 -19.93
N GLY A 353 0.54 13.58 -19.02
CA GLY A 353 0.26 13.48 -17.59
C GLY A 353 -0.28 14.77 -16.95
N TYR A 354 0.16 15.95 -17.40
CA TYR A 354 -0.39 17.22 -16.90
C TYR A 354 -1.80 17.50 -17.39
N GLU A 355 -2.11 17.15 -18.65
CA GLU A 355 -3.45 17.24 -19.22
C GLU A 355 -4.41 16.29 -18.52
N ILE A 356 -3.97 15.06 -18.25
CA ILE A 356 -4.72 14.06 -17.47
C ILE A 356 -5.01 14.59 -16.06
N MET A 357 -3.98 15.04 -15.33
CA MET A 357 -4.18 15.59 -13.97
C MET A 357 -5.15 16.77 -13.99
N THR A 358 -5.00 17.70 -14.94
CA THR A 358 -5.89 18.86 -15.10
C THR A 358 -7.33 18.44 -15.36
N LEU A 359 -7.54 17.49 -16.28
CA LEU A 359 -8.85 16.93 -16.60
C LEU A 359 -9.53 16.35 -15.37
N LEU A 360 -8.81 15.55 -14.58
CA LEU A 360 -9.35 14.88 -13.41
C LEU A 360 -9.64 15.85 -12.26
N ILE A 361 -8.75 16.83 -12.03
CA ILE A 361 -8.98 17.92 -11.07
C ILE A 361 -10.29 18.63 -11.40
N TYR A 362 -10.50 19.05 -12.65
CA TYR A 362 -11.68 19.81 -13.05
C TYR A 362 -13.01 19.05 -13.01
N LYS A 363 -13.00 17.74 -12.77
CA LYS A 363 -14.24 16.99 -12.53
C LYS A 363 -14.88 17.33 -11.18
N ASN A 364 -14.07 17.66 -10.16
CA ASN A 364 -14.58 17.87 -8.80
C ASN A 364 -14.05 19.12 -8.12
N LEU A 365 -12.90 19.65 -8.55
CA LEU A 365 -12.22 20.78 -7.92
C LEU A 365 -12.26 22.03 -8.81
N PRO A 366 -12.16 23.23 -8.22
CA PRO A 366 -12.11 24.49 -8.96
C PRO A 366 -10.91 24.62 -9.91
N GLN A 367 -10.93 25.70 -10.71
CA GLN A 367 -9.79 26.09 -11.54
C GLN A 367 -8.60 26.55 -10.69
N PHE A 368 -7.39 26.37 -11.21
CA PHE A 368 -6.14 26.80 -10.60
C PHE A 368 -5.34 27.69 -11.57
N ASN A 369 -4.51 28.58 -11.03
CA ASN A 369 -3.71 29.54 -11.81
C ASN A 369 -2.21 29.59 -11.41
N SER A 370 -1.81 28.88 -10.35
CA SER A 370 -0.44 28.82 -9.84
C SER A 370 0.04 27.38 -9.71
N LEU A 371 1.37 27.19 -9.69
CA LEU A 371 1.96 25.86 -9.49
C LEU A 371 1.61 25.30 -8.10
N GLU A 372 1.58 26.13 -7.07
CA GLU A 372 1.24 25.75 -5.71
C GLU A 372 -0.18 25.21 -5.60
N THR A 373 -1.16 25.91 -6.21
CA THR A 373 -2.55 25.44 -6.24
C THR A 373 -2.66 24.18 -7.10
N PHE A 374 -1.89 24.05 -8.18
CA PHE A 374 -1.87 22.83 -8.99
C PHE A 374 -1.31 21.63 -8.21
N ILE A 375 -0.20 21.80 -7.47
CA ILE A 375 0.37 20.76 -6.60
C ILE A 375 -0.68 20.33 -5.58
N TYR A 376 -1.26 21.28 -4.84
CA TYR A 376 -2.26 21.03 -3.82
C TYR A 376 -3.50 20.32 -4.38
N PHE A 377 -4.06 20.78 -5.50
CA PHE A 377 -5.24 20.15 -6.12
C PHE A 377 -4.93 18.78 -6.72
N SER A 378 -3.74 18.58 -7.29
CA SER A 378 -3.32 17.27 -7.77
C SER A 378 -3.24 16.25 -6.63
N GLN A 379 -2.76 16.66 -5.44
CA GLN A 379 -2.71 15.80 -4.27
C GLN A 379 -4.08 15.54 -3.65
N ILE A 380 -5.01 16.53 -3.63
CA ILE A 380 -6.40 16.27 -3.25
C ILE A 380 -7.02 15.25 -4.18
N ASN A 381 -6.90 15.46 -5.49
CA ASN A 381 -7.50 14.57 -6.48
C ASN A 381 -6.94 13.14 -6.36
N GLN A 382 -5.63 13.01 -6.15
CA GLN A 382 -4.98 11.73 -5.91
C GLN A 382 -5.49 11.06 -4.63
N ALA A 383 -5.48 11.76 -3.50
CA ALA A 383 -5.92 11.23 -2.22
C ALA A 383 -7.38 10.77 -2.27
N MET A 384 -8.27 11.56 -2.88
CA MET A 384 -9.69 11.24 -3.03
C MET A 384 -9.93 10.06 -3.99
N THR A 385 -9.21 9.99 -5.10
CA THR A 385 -9.33 8.89 -6.07
C THR A 385 -8.92 7.57 -5.43
N VAL A 386 -7.73 7.52 -4.84
CA VAL A 386 -7.21 6.27 -4.22
C VAL A 386 -8.00 5.90 -2.97
N LYS A 387 -8.50 6.87 -2.17
CA LYS A 387 -9.44 6.60 -1.07
C LYS A 387 -10.70 5.92 -1.59
N THR A 388 -11.33 6.49 -2.61
CA THR A 388 -12.59 5.96 -3.17
C THR A 388 -12.39 4.55 -3.70
N GLU A 389 -11.32 4.32 -4.44
CA GLU A 389 -10.96 3.03 -4.99
C GLU A 389 -10.65 1.98 -3.91
N THR A 390 -9.78 2.32 -2.96
CA THR A 390 -9.37 1.42 -1.87
C THR A 390 -10.54 1.05 -0.98
N GLU A 391 -11.36 2.02 -0.59
CA GLU A 391 -12.56 1.74 0.19
C GLU A 391 -13.53 0.84 -0.58
N THR A 392 -13.60 0.96 -1.90
CA THR A 392 -14.39 0.03 -2.73
C THR A 392 -13.89 -1.39 -2.60
N TYR A 393 -12.60 -1.63 -2.84
CA TYR A 393 -12.00 -2.95 -2.64
C TYR A 393 -12.22 -3.50 -1.22
N ARG A 394 -12.11 -2.66 -0.20
CA ARG A 394 -12.36 -3.07 1.19
C ARG A 394 -13.83 -3.44 1.44
N ARG A 395 -14.79 -2.74 0.85
CA ARG A 395 -16.23 -3.08 0.95
C ARG A 395 -16.56 -4.41 0.27
N GLU A 396 -15.94 -4.68 -0.89
CA GLU A 396 -16.23 -5.87 -1.72
C GLU A 396 -15.70 -7.18 -1.14
N ARG A 397 -14.92 -7.14 -0.05
CA ARG A 397 -14.29 -8.33 0.59
C ARG A 397 -15.22 -9.44 1.07
N SER A 398 -16.53 -9.19 1.14
CA SER A 398 -17.52 -10.16 1.63
C SER A 398 -18.74 -10.28 0.72
N LYS A 399 -18.70 -9.66 -0.47
CA LYS A 399 -19.78 -9.73 -1.44
C LYS A 399 -19.35 -10.62 -2.61
N LEU A 400 -20.19 -11.58 -2.97
CA LEU A 400 -20.07 -12.35 -4.20
C LEU A 400 -21.30 -12.04 -5.05
N TYR A 401 -21.08 -11.49 -6.24
CA TYR A 401 -22.15 -11.13 -7.17
C TYR A 401 -22.53 -12.32 -8.05
N ASP A 402 -23.72 -12.27 -8.65
CA ASP A 402 -24.15 -13.28 -9.64
C ASP A 402 -23.22 -13.35 -10.85
N THR A 403 -22.47 -12.29 -11.15
CA THR A 403 -21.42 -12.28 -12.18
C THR A 403 -20.19 -13.12 -11.79
N GLY A 404 -20.07 -13.52 -10.53
CA GLY A 404 -18.90 -14.18 -9.94
C GLY A 404 -17.89 -13.21 -9.31
N GLU A 405 -18.03 -11.91 -9.56
CA GLU A 405 -17.10 -10.88 -9.07
C GLU A 405 -17.24 -10.59 -7.57
N GLY A 406 -16.23 -9.94 -7.00
CA GLY A 406 -16.16 -9.56 -5.58
C GLY A 406 -15.21 -10.44 -4.77
N LEU A 407 -15.48 -10.57 -3.47
CA LEU A 407 -14.60 -11.24 -2.50
C LEU A 407 -13.16 -10.70 -2.53
N THR A 408 -13.03 -9.39 -2.71
CA THR A 408 -11.72 -8.72 -2.80
C THR A 408 -10.92 -8.87 -1.51
N MET A 409 -9.68 -9.33 -1.59
CA MET A 409 -8.86 -9.62 -0.41
C MET A 409 -7.48 -8.97 -0.44
N GLY A 410 -7.26 -8.02 -1.35
CA GLY A 410 -6.08 -7.17 -1.33
C GLY A 410 -6.23 -5.90 -2.12
N ALA A 411 -5.54 -4.87 -1.64
CA ALA A 411 -5.47 -3.55 -2.26
C ALA A 411 -4.07 -2.96 -2.04
N LEU A 412 -3.24 -3.03 -3.09
CA LEU A 412 -1.88 -2.49 -3.15
C LEU A 412 -1.84 -1.37 -4.20
N TYR A 413 -1.92 -0.11 -3.78
CA TYR A 413 -1.91 0.98 -4.75
C TYR A 413 -0.51 1.18 -5.37
N TRP A 414 -0.47 1.66 -6.60
CA TRP A 414 0.73 2.16 -7.26
C TRP A 414 0.82 3.66 -6.95
N GLN A 415 1.87 4.18 -6.30
CA GLN A 415 3.04 3.51 -5.70
C GLN A 415 3.38 4.11 -4.32
N LEU A 416 4.26 3.48 -3.54
CA LEU A 416 4.65 4.00 -2.21
C LEU A 416 5.45 5.30 -2.31
N ASN A 417 6.64 5.19 -2.91
CA ASN A 417 7.76 6.12 -2.80
C ASN A 417 8.22 6.64 -4.16
N ASP A 418 9.01 7.72 -4.17
CA ASP A 418 9.65 8.26 -5.36
C ASP A 418 11.16 7.95 -5.42
N ILE A 419 11.64 7.75 -6.65
CA ILE A 419 13.07 7.60 -6.97
C ILE A 419 13.79 8.94 -7.18
N TRP A 420 13.04 10.01 -7.50
CA TRP A 420 13.55 11.37 -7.77
C TRP A 420 12.41 12.42 -7.77
N GLN A 421 12.73 13.71 -7.89
CA GLN A 421 11.75 14.82 -7.84
C GLN A 421 10.97 14.98 -9.16
N ALA A 422 9.82 14.32 -9.28
CA ALA A 422 8.95 14.36 -10.46
C ALA A 422 7.48 14.11 -10.09
N PRO A 423 6.51 14.47 -10.95
CA PRO A 423 5.13 13.97 -10.83
C PRO A 423 5.11 12.45 -10.90
N SER A 424 4.34 11.82 -10.02
CA SER A 424 4.27 10.36 -9.91
C SER A 424 3.01 9.93 -9.19
N TRP A 425 2.81 8.62 -9.09
CA TRP A 425 1.74 8.01 -8.31
C TRP A 425 2.11 7.83 -6.83
N SER A 426 3.28 8.31 -6.39
CA SER A 426 3.76 8.09 -5.04
C SER A 426 2.84 8.76 -4.00
N SER A 427 2.78 8.16 -2.82
CA SER A 427 2.21 8.79 -1.62
C SER A 427 3.27 9.47 -0.75
N ILE A 428 4.53 9.06 -0.88
CA ILE A 428 5.69 9.66 -0.20
C ILE A 428 6.64 10.17 -1.28
N ASP A 429 6.91 11.46 -1.26
CA ASP A 429 7.80 12.06 -2.26
C ASP A 429 9.28 11.72 -2.02
N TYR A 430 10.14 12.16 -2.92
CA TYR A 430 11.56 11.82 -2.87
C TYR A 430 12.25 12.29 -1.58
N ASN A 431 11.77 13.33 -0.90
CA ASN A 431 12.33 13.80 0.36
C ASN A 431 11.90 12.97 1.57
N GLY A 432 11.01 11.99 1.38
CA GLY A 432 10.33 11.30 2.47
C GLY A 432 9.13 12.07 3.01
N THR A 433 8.70 13.14 2.32
CA THR A 433 7.53 13.93 2.74
C THR A 433 6.26 13.18 2.38
N TRP A 434 5.35 13.04 3.34
CA TRP A 434 4.03 12.49 3.06
C TRP A 434 3.23 13.46 2.21
N LYS A 435 2.81 13.02 1.02
CA LYS A 435 1.74 13.68 0.25
C LYS A 435 0.40 13.44 0.95
N MET A 436 -0.63 14.20 0.56
CA MET A 436 -1.98 14.05 1.11
C MET A 436 -2.49 12.60 1.05
N LEU A 437 -2.13 11.86 0.00
CA LEU A 437 -2.47 10.45 -0.15
C LEU A 437 -2.00 9.59 1.04
N HIS A 438 -0.81 9.80 1.60
CA HIS A 438 -0.32 8.92 2.67
C HIS A 438 -1.07 9.13 4.00
N TYR A 439 -1.52 10.36 4.27
CA TYR A 439 -2.42 10.65 5.38
C TYR A 439 -3.77 9.95 5.20
N TYR A 440 -4.32 9.98 3.98
CA TYR A 440 -5.57 9.28 3.68
C TYR A 440 -5.38 7.75 3.77
N ALA A 441 -4.22 7.23 3.37
CA ALA A 441 -3.92 5.81 3.45
C ALA A 441 -3.94 5.28 4.88
N LYS A 442 -3.41 6.06 5.83
CA LYS A 442 -3.53 5.76 7.26
C LYS A 442 -4.99 5.58 7.67
N ASP A 443 -5.89 6.42 7.18
CA ASP A 443 -7.31 6.38 7.54
C ASP A 443 -8.06 5.26 6.82
N PHE A 444 -7.95 5.14 5.48
CA PHE A 444 -8.70 4.13 4.73
C PHE A 444 -8.18 2.69 4.93
N PHE A 445 -6.96 2.52 5.44
CA PHE A 445 -6.42 1.22 5.87
C PHE A 445 -6.51 0.97 7.37
N ALA A 446 -7.16 1.85 8.14
CA ALA A 446 -7.40 1.60 9.56
C ALA A 446 -8.10 0.23 9.79
N PRO A 447 -7.85 -0.44 10.93
CA PRO A 447 -8.42 -1.76 11.22
C PRO A 447 -9.95 -1.80 11.09
N ILE A 448 -10.62 -0.71 11.45
CA ILE A 448 -12.05 -0.50 11.21
C ILE A 448 -12.21 0.81 10.44
N ILE A 449 -13.08 0.80 9.42
CA ILE A 449 -13.51 2.01 8.71
C ILE A 449 -15.03 2.01 8.55
N THR A 450 -15.64 3.20 8.56
CA THR A 450 -16.91 3.42 7.87
C THR A 450 -16.60 3.78 6.43
N SER A 451 -17.47 3.42 5.48
CA SER A 451 -17.31 3.78 4.08
C SER A 451 -18.68 4.21 3.53
N PRO A 452 -18.99 5.53 3.60
CA PRO A 452 -20.21 6.09 3.05
C PRO A 452 -20.10 6.25 1.52
N VAL A 453 -21.16 5.89 0.79
CA VAL A 453 -21.24 6.04 -0.66
C VAL A 453 -22.60 6.57 -1.10
N VAL A 454 -22.60 7.22 -2.27
CA VAL A 454 -23.81 7.55 -3.01
C VAL A 454 -23.86 6.68 -4.26
N THR A 455 -24.97 6.00 -4.49
CA THR A 455 -25.20 5.15 -5.66
C THR A 455 -25.72 5.95 -6.85
N ALA A 456 -25.74 5.34 -8.04
CA ALA A 456 -26.28 5.98 -9.25
C ALA A 456 -27.79 6.28 -9.14
N ASP A 457 -28.55 5.48 -8.40
CA ASP A 457 -29.98 5.62 -8.13
C ASP A 457 -30.28 6.56 -6.95
N SER A 458 -29.33 7.43 -6.58
CA SER A 458 -29.50 8.40 -5.48
C SER A 458 -29.79 7.76 -4.13
N ILE A 459 -29.14 6.62 -3.84
CA ILE A 459 -29.18 5.99 -2.52
C ILE A 459 -27.90 6.34 -1.76
N PHE A 460 -28.06 6.76 -0.51
CA PHE A 460 -26.96 6.86 0.44
C PHE A 460 -26.84 5.54 1.20
N ALA A 461 -25.63 4.98 1.24
CA ALA A 461 -25.35 3.76 1.98
C ALA A 461 -24.06 3.89 2.80
N VAL A 462 -24.01 3.21 3.95
CA VAL A 462 -22.80 3.10 4.77
C VAL A 462 -22.46 1.64 4.97
N THR A 463 -21.25 1.25 4.59
CA THR A 463 -20.66 -0.05 4.92
C THR A 463 -19.63 0.14 6.03
N ILE A 464 -19.65 -0.71 7.05
CA ILE A 464 -18.56 -0.82 8.03
C ILE A 464 -17.69 -2.00 7.62
N VAL A 465 -16.37 -1.78 7.56
CA VAL A 465 -15.38 -2.82 7.27
C VAL A 465 -14.47 -2.99 8.48
N SER A 466 -14.20 -4.25 8.88
CA SER A 466 -13.34 -4.60 10.00
C SER A 466 -12.33 -5.69 9.62
N ASP A 467 -11.07 -5.46 9.96
CA ASP A 467 -9.98 -6.44 9.89
C ASP A 467 -9.82 -7.22 11.20
N LEU A 468 -10.59 -6.89 12.24
CA LEU A 468 -10.51 -7.59 13.51
C LEU A 468 -10.96 -9.05 13.37
N LEU A 469 -10.35 -9.93 14.17
CA LEU A 469 -10.68 -11.35 14.21
C LEU A 469 -11.97 -11.64 14.98
N ILE A 470 -12.50 -10.64 15.69
CA ILE A 470 -13.72 -10.72 16.48
C ILE A 470 -14.71 -9.65 16.01
N ASN A 471 -15.99 -9.99 16.08
CA ASN A 471 -17.07 -9.03 15.85
C ASN A 471 -17.27 -8.15 17.08
N ILE A 472 -17.71 -6.91 16.87
CA ILE A 472 -18.16 -6.01 17.95
C ILE A 472 -19.69 -5.98 17.91
N SER A 473 -20.33 -6.57 18.91
CA SER A 473 -21.78 -6.74 18.96
C SER A 473 -22.56 -5.43 19.08
N SER A 474 -21.98 -4.43 19.76
CA SER A 474 -22.59 -3.13 20.00
C SER A 474 -21.60 -2.02 19.69
N ALA A 475 -21.91 -1.23 18.67
CA ALA A 475 -21.23 0.00 18.32
C ALA A 475 -22.26 1.05 17.89
N GLN A 476 -21.80 2.29 17.78
CA GLN A 476 -22.63 3.46 17.53
C GLN A 476 -22.15 4.17 16.26
N LEU A 477 -22.92 4.05 15.18
CA LEU A 477 -22.69 4.78 13.94
C LEU A 477 -23.37 6.14 14.04
N VAL A 478 -22.60 7.20 13.88
CA VAL A 478 -23.09 8.58 13.85
C VAL A 478 -22.98 9.13 12.44
N ILE A 479 -24.07 9.66 11.90
CA ILE A 479 -24.16 10.28 10.58
C ILE A 479 -24.50 11.76 10.78
N LYS A 480 -23.57 12.62 10.37
CA LYS A 480 -23.71 14.08 10.49
C LYS A 480 -23.80 14.72 9.11
N LEU A 481 -24.74 15.64 8.95
CA LEU A 481 -24.90 16.45 7.74
C LEU A 481 -24.42 17.86 8.01
N TYR A 482 -23.54 18.37 7.14
CA TYR A 482 -23.02 19.73 7.22
C TYR A 482 -23.36 20.48 5.94
N LYS A 483 -23.89 21.71 6.08
CA LYS A 483 -24.03 22.65 4.97
C LYS A 483 -22.67 23.27 4.65
N TYR A 484 -22.31 23.34 3.37
CA TYR A 484 -21.03 23.96 2.99
C TYR A 484 -20.96 25.43 3.43
N ASN A 485 -22.02 26.20 3.20
CA ASN A 485 -22.06 27.65 3.45
C ASN A 485 -22.36 28.05 4.91
N SER A 486 -22.45 27.08 5.83
CA SER A 486 -22.79 27.35 7.23
C SER A 486 -21.79 28.29 7.89
N THR A 487 -22.29 29.25 8.68
CA THR A 487 -21.49 30.03 9.63
C THR A 487 -21.40 29.37 11.00
N ASP A 488 -22.22 28.35 11.26
CA ASP A 488 -22.15 27.51 12.44
C ASP A 488 -21.35 26.24 12.14
N PHE A 489 -20.56 25.79 13.11
CA PHE A 489 -19.83 24.53 13.07
C PHE A 489 -20.69 23.34 13.47
N ALA A 490 -21.91 23.56 14.00
CA ALA A 490 -22.83 22.47 14.29
C ALA A 490 -23.36 21.81 13.00
N PRO A 491 -23.52 20.48 12.98
CA PRO A 491 -24.21 19.80 11.89
C PRO A 491 -25.70 20.17 11.86
N VAL A 492 -26.29 20.22 10.67
CA VAL A 492 -27.75 20.45 10.50
C VAL A 492 -28.57 19.21 10.80
N SER A 493 -27.93 18.04 10.86
CA SER A 493 -28.52 16.80 11.34
C SER A 493 -27.42 15.91 11.93
N ASP A 494 -27.75 15.23 13.02
CA ASP A 494 -26.89 14.32 13.76
C ASP A 494 -27.74 13.09 14.12
N GLN A 495 -27.57 12.02 13.36
CA GLN A 495 -28.35 10.79 13.49
C GLN A 495 -27.46 9.67 14.02
N GLN A 496 -27.99 8.89 14.94
CA GLN A 496 -27.23 7.86 15.62
C GLN A 496 -27.92 6.49 15.49
N PHE A 497 -27.12 5.46 15.21
CA PHE A 497 -27.60 4.11 14.92
C PHE A 497 -26.80 3.08 15.68
N ASN A 498 -27.49 2.17 16.37
CA ASN A 498 -26.87 1.00 16.96
C ASN A 498 -26.56 -0.01 15.86
N VAL A 499 -25.29 -0.42 15.78
CA VAL A 499 -24.80 -1.31 14.72
C VAL A 499 -23.93 -2.40 15.31
N THR A 500 -23.82 -3.51 14.58
CA THR A 500 -22.84 -4.57 14.84
C THR A 500 -21.71 -4.44 13.82
N VAL A 501 -20.47 -4.48 14.29
CA VAL A 501 -19.29 -4.47 13.43
C VAL A 501 -18.88 -5.91 13.13
N SER A 502 -18.89 -6.28 11.85
CA SER A 502 -18.35 -7.54 11.35
C SER A 502 -17.36 -7.26 10.20
N LYS A 503 -16.88 -8.30 9.50
CA LYS A 503 -15.85 -8.18 8.44
C LYS A 503 -16.15 -7.10 7.41
N SER A 504 -17.33 -7.12 6.81
CA SER A 504 -17.86 -6.06 5.92
C SER A 504 -19.37 -6.15 5.91
N THR A 505 -20.07 -5.10 6.34
CA THR A 505 -21.53 -5.09 6.47
C THR A 505 -22.10 -3.74 6.10
N GLU A 506 -23.09 -3.73 5.21
CA GLU A 506 -23.91 -2.55 4.96
C GLU A 506 -24.86 -2.37 6.14
N VAL A 507 -24.75 -1.25 6.85
CA VAL A 507 -25.48 -0.98 8.10
C VAL A 507 -26.50 0.13 7.97
N MET A 508 -26.42 0.92 6.90
CA MET A 508 -27.36 2.00 6.60
C MET A 508 -27.60 2.06 5.10
N ARG A 509 -28.87 2.24 4.71
CA ARG A 509 -29.33 2.47 3.34
C ARG A 509 -30.57 3.36 3.39
N THR A 510 -30.55 4.49 2.69
CA THR A 510 -31.69 5.41 2.61
C THR A 510 -31.68 6.18 1.29
N ASP A 511 -32.83 6.69 0.87
CA ASP A 511 -32.89 7.64 -0.24
C ASP A 511 -32.09 8.90 0.10
N LEU A 512 -31.23 9.34 -0.83
CA LEU A 512 -30.36 10.49 -0.64
C LEU A 512 -31.17 11.79 -0.53
N ASN A 513 -32.26 11.93 -1.29
CA ASN A 513 -33.07 13.14 -1.25
C ASN A 513 -33.78 13.26 0.08
N GLU A 514 -34.30 12.15 0.63
CA GLU A 514 -34.87 12.09 1.99
C GLU A 514 -33.84 12.53 3.04
N LEU A 515 -32.62 11.99 2.97
CA LEU A 515 -31.53 12.36 3.88
C LEU A 515 -31.17 13.85 3.79
N LEU A 516 -31.19 14.41 2.57
CA LEU A 516 -30.82 15.80 2.31
C LEU A 516 -31.97 16.79 2.46
N GLN A 517 -33.22 16.38 2.78
CA GLN A 517 -34.35 17.31 2.94
C GLN A 517 -34.06 18.43 3.94
N VAL A 518 -33.35 18.11 5.02
CA VAL A 518 -32.93 19.07 6.07
C VAL A 518 -31.97 20.16 5.56
N CYS A 519 -31.33 19.92 4.41
CA CYS A 519 -30.42 20.88 3.79
C CYS A 519 -31.17 21.97 3.00
N GLY A 520 -32.42 21.73 2.62
CA GLY A 520 -33.24 22.68 1.86
C GLY A 520 -32.63 22.99 0.49
N SER A 521 -32.48 24.27 0.16
CA SER A 521 -31.84 24.73 -1.08
C SER A 521 -30.31 24.73 -1.03
N ASP A 522 -29.71 24.48 0.14
CA ASP A 522 -28.26 24.44 0.30
C ASP A 522 -27.70 23.05 -0.06
N HIS A 523 -26.45 23.02 -0.51
CA HIS A 523 -25.72 21.76 -0.66
C HIS A 523 -25.11 21.34 0.69
N CYS A 524 -25.13 20.03 0.94
CA CYS A 524 -24.54 19.42 2.13
C CYS A 524 -23.47 18.40 1.76
N PHE A 525 -22.73 17.97 2.77
CA PHE A 525 -21.92 16.76 2.74
C PHE A 525 -22.13 15.97 4.02
N VAL A 526 -21.74 14.69 3.98
CA VAL A 526 -21.95 13.75 5.08
C VAL A 526 -20.61 13.43 5.73
N ILE A 527 -20.61 13.41 7.06
CA ILE A 527 -19.56 12.83 7.90
C ILE A 527 -20.12 11.61 8.61
N THR A 528 -19.35 10.55 8.66
CA THR A 528 -19.65 9.33 9.43
C THR A 528 -18.59 9.12 10.49
N GLN A 529 -19.03 8.76 11.69
CA GLN A 529 -18.17 8.45 12.83
C GLN A 529 -18.64 7.14 13.46
N LEU A 530 -17.73 6.39 14.09
CA LEU A 530 -18.06 5.10 14.70
C LEU A 530 -17.46 5.02 16.10
N PHE A 531 -18.29 4.68 17.09
CA PHE A 531 -17.91 4.62 18.51
C PHE A 531 -18.23 3.25 19.11
N SER A 532 -17.51 2.89 20.17
CA SER A 532 -17.75 1.63 20.91
C SER A 532 -19.01 1.68 21.78
N GLY A 533 -19.50 2.87 22.10
CA GLY A 533 -20.72 3.12 22.84
C GLY A 533 -21.19 4.55 22.64
N ASP A 534 -21.61 5.22 23.71
CA ASP A 534 -22.06 6.61 23.65
C ASP A 534 -20.93 7.53 23.16
N PRO A 535 -21.11 8.27 22.04
CA PRO A 535 -20.11 9.20 21.51
C PRO A 535 -19.64 10.26 22.51
N ALA A 536 -20.45 10.60 23.52
CA ALA A 536 -20.08 11.57 24.55
C ALA A 536 -19.08 11.02 25.59
N THR A 537 -18.94 9.70 25.69
CA THR A 537 -18.16 9.06 26.77
C THR A 537 -17.17 8.00 26.29
N THR A 538 -17.22 7.61 25.01
CA THR A 538 -16.40 6.54 24.46
C THR A 538 -15.49 7.02 23.35
N GLU A 539 -14.37 6.31 23.16
CA GLU A 539 -13.44 6.58 22.08
C GLU A 539 -13.99 6.10 20.73
N ALA A 540 -13.56 6.79 19.66
CA ALA A 540 -13.85 6.39 18.29
C ALA A 540 -13.18 5.06 17.96
N LEU A 541 -13.93 4.15 17.34
CA LEU A 541 -13.44 2.86 16.84
C LEU A 541 -12.78 2.96 15.46
N ALA A 542 -13.09 4.01 14.70
CA ALA A 542 -12.60 4.23 13.36
C ALA A 542 -12.30 5.72 13.14
N PRO A 543 -11.40 6.07 12.21
CA PRO A 543 -11.26 7.44 11.73
C PRO A 543 -12.59 7.97 11.19
N ASP A 544 -12.82 9.28 11.36
CA ASP A 544 -13.94 9.95 10.71
C ASP A 544 -13.84 9.78 9.19
N ASN A 545 -14.97 9.50 8.53
CA ASN A 545 -15.04 9.42 7.08
C ASN A 545 -16.14 10.32 6.52
N PHE A 546 -16.14 10.56 5.22
CA PHE A 546 -17.02 11.50 4.56
C PHE A 546 -17.39 11.09 3.13
N VAL A 547 -18.50 11.64 2.65
CA VAL A 547 -18.88 11.63 1.23
C VAL A 547 -19.46 12.99 0.84
N PHE A 548 -19.02 13.50 -0.31
CA PHE A 548 -19.62 14.69 -0.92
C PHE A 548 -20.80 14.27 -1.79
N THR A 549 -21.97 14.86 -1.54
CA THR A 549 -23.20 14.55 -2.30
C THR A 549 -23.36 15.41 -3.55
N THR A 550 -22.41 16.32 -3.81
CA THR A 550 -22.38 17.21 -4.97
C THR A 550 -20.91 17.52 -5.29
N PRO A 551 -20.51 17.61 -6.58
CA PRO A 551 -19.18 18.08 -6.96
C PRO A 551 -18.85 19.43 -6.32
N LEU A 552 -17.62 19.62 -5.85
CA LEU A 552 -17.23 20.84 -5.15
C LEU A 552 -17.15 22.06 -6.07
N THR A 553 -17.07 21.86 -7.39
CA THR A 553 -17.22 22.90 -8.41
C THR A 553 -18.61 23.53 -8.42
N SER A 554 -19.64 22.79 -7.99
CA SER A 554 -21.02 23.28 -7.89
C SER A 554 -21.42 23.65 -6.46
N ALA A 555 -20.69 23.15 -5.46
CA ALA A 555 -20.89 23.53 -4.07
C ALA A 555 -20.48 24.99 -3.88
N GLN A 556 -21.40 25.83 -3.36
CA GLN A 556 -21.11 27.22 -2.98
C GLN A 556 -20.22 27.26 -1.73
N LEU A 557 -18.95 26.87 -1.87
CA LEU A 557 -18.01 26.72 -0.76
C LEU A 557 -17.76 28.06 -0.05
N PRO A 558 -17.66 28.11 1.28
CA PRO A 558 -17.27 29.31 2.01
C PRO A 558 -15.77 29.55 1.85
N SER A 559 -15.32 30.79 2.04
CA SER A 559 -13.88 31.12 2.11
C SER A 559 -13.46 31.12 3.59
N PRO A 560 -12.93 30.01 4.13
CA PRO A 560 -12.54 29.93 5.54
C PRO A 560 -11.23 30.70 5.78
N ASN A 561 -11.12 31.30 6.95
CA ASN A 561 -9.91 31.96 7.42
C ASN A 561 -9.15 31.05 8.38
N VAL A 562 -8.43 30.07 7.84
CA VAL A 562 -7.61 29.13 8.64
C VAL A 562 -6.29 29.80 9.01
N LYS A 563 -5.97 29.83 10.32
CA LYS A 563 -4.74 30.42 10.85
C LYS A 563 -4.08 29.50 11.85
N ILE A 564 -2.74 29.52 11.87
CA ILE A 564 -1.95 28.96 12.96
C ILE A 564 -2.01 29.95 14.12
N LYS A 565 -2.70 29.58 15.20
CA LYS A 565 -2.86 30.44 16.38
C LYS A 565 -1.65 30.37 17.30
N ARG A 566 -1.11 29.17 17.47
CA ARG A 566 -0.04 28.89 18.43
C ARG A 566 0.72 27.63 18.02
N VAL A 567 2.02 27.62 18.27
CA VAL A 567 2.89 26.45 18.13
C VAL A 567 3.64 26.27 19.44
N ASP A 568 3.48 25.12 20.08
CA ASP A 568 4.10 24.78 21.36
C ASP A 568 5.10 23.65 21.18
N SER A 569 6.33 23.82 21.66
CA SER A 569 7.31 22.73 21.71
C SER A 569 6.87 21.68 22.72
N ARG A 570 6.91 20.41 22.33
CA ARG A 570 6.69 19.28 23.23
C ARG A 570 7.86 18.32 23.07
N MET A 571 8.65 18.14 24.13
CA MET A 571 9.89 17.35 24.07
C MET A 571 10.86 17.91 23.01
N ASP A 572 11.94 17.17 22.72
CA ASP A 572 12.99 17.62 21.79
C ASP A 572 12.65 17.40 20.31
N TYR A 573 11.56 16.69 20.00
CA TYR A 573 11.23 16.22 18.63
C TYR A 573 9.81 16.56 18.17
N GLU A 574 8.93 17.10 19.03
CA GLU A 574 7.55 17.39 18.67
C GLU A 574 7.16 18.86 18.82
N ALA A 575 6.22 19.29 17.98
CA ALA A 575 5.52 20.55 18.14
C ALA A 575 4.00 20.35 18.05
N VAL A 576 3.25 21.02 18.91
CA VAL A 576 1.79 21.05 18.89
C VAL A 576 1.32 22.33 18.20
N ILE A 577 0.66 22.19 17.06
CA ILE A 577 0.12 23.28 16.25
C ILE A 577 -1.37 23.43 16.59
N THR A 578 -1.74 24.59 17.14
CA THR A 578 -3.14 24.95 17.34
C THR A 578 -3.63 25.80 16.17
N LEU A 579 -4.53 25.22 15.38
CA LEU A 579 -5.23 25.91 14.30
C LEU A 579 -6.49 26.59 14.81
N GLN A 580 -6.87 27.68 14.16
CA GLN A 580 -8.16 28.36 14.35
C GLN A 580 -8.78 28.66 12.98
N THR A 581 -10.08 28.49 12.86
CA THR A 581 -10.85 28.91 11.68
C THR A 581 -12.17 29.55 12.10
N ASP A 582 -12.77 30.35 11.21
CA ASP A 582 -14.04 31.05 11.40
C ASP A 582 -15.23 30.34 10.74
N ARG A 583 -14.96 29.37 9.85
CA ARG A 583 -15.96 28.56 9.14
C ARG A 583 -15.42 27.16 8.87
N ILE A 584 -16.29 26.25 8.43
CA ILE A 584 -15.86 24.94 7.96
C ILE A 584 -14.80 25.09 6.87
N ALA A 585 -13.66 24.40 7.04
CA ALA A 585 -12.57 24.42 6.08
C ALA A 585 -12.30 23.00 5.57
N LEU A 586 -12.37 22.81 4.25
CA LEU A 586 -12.13 21.51 3.62
C LEU A 586 -10.66 21.37 3.19
N PHE A 587 -10.13 20.16 3.34
CA PHE A 587 -8.78 19.76 2.93
C PHE A 587 -7.66 20.61 3.55
N VAL A 588 -7.79 20.94 4.84
CA VAL A 588 -6.78 21.74 5.54
C VAL A 588 -5.43 21.03 5.47
N TRP A 589 -4.46 21.69 4.85
CA TRP A 589 -3.15 21.17 4.53
C TRP A 589 -2.07 21.98 5.23
N LEU A 590 -1.31 21.33 6.10
CA LEU A 590 -0.12 21.89 6.74
C LEU A 590 1.13 21.44 6.00
N GLU A 591 2.05 22.36 5.79
CA GLU A 591 3.35 22.09 5.17
C GLU A 591 4.46 22.71 6.00
N ALA A 592 5.56 21.99 6.15
CA ALA A 592 6.79 22.53 6.72
C ALA A 592 7.97 21.94 5.95
N ASP A 593 8.91 22.78 5.55
CA ASP A 593 10.19 22.35 4.93
C ASP A 593 11.17 21.88 6.02
N ILE A 594 10.72 20.91 6.81
CA ILE A 594 11.45 20.27 7.91
C ILE A 594 11.14 18.78 7.86
N PRO A 595 12.14 17.88 7.85
CA PRO A 595 11.90 16.44 7.86
C PRO A 595 11.08 15.98 9.07
N GLY A 596 9.92 15.39 8.80
CA GLY A 596 9.00 14.90 9.81
C GLY A 596 7.61 14.64 9.25
N ILE A 597 6.68 14.32 10.15
CA ILE A 597 5.30 13.97 9.82
C ILE A 597 4.32 14.71 10.72
N PHE A 598 3.17 15.07 10.19
CA PHE A 598 2.04 15.54 10.99
C PHE A 598 1.23 14.35 11.52
N SER A 599 0.51 14.51 12.63
CA SER A 599 -0.35 13.46 13.17
C SER A 599 -1.57 13.20 12.28
N HIS A 600 -2.09 14.27 11.67
CA HIS A 600 -3.17 14.31 10.68
C HIS A 600 -2.93 15.46 9.70
N ASN A 601 -3.32 15.30 8.45
CA ASN A 601 -3.24 16.35 7.43
C ASN A 601 -4.26 16.12 6.32
N GLY A 602 -4.59 17.16 5.54
CA GLY A 602 -5.60 17.07 4.48
C GLY A 602 -7.04 16.88 4.99
N PHE A 603 -7.30 17.11 6.27
CA PHE A 603 -8.57 16.84 6.93
C PHE A 603 -9.61 17.95 6.69
N HIS A 604 -10.87 17.66 7.00
CA HIS A 604 -11.93 18.67 7.10
C HIS A 604 -11.96 19.23 8.53
N MET A 605 -11.79 20.55 8.67
CA MET A 605 -11.86 21.25 9.95
C MET A 605 -13.30 21.69 10.18
N LEU A 606 -14.01 20.87 10.98
CA LEU A 606 -15.42 21.02 11.33
C LEU A 606 -15.62 21.70 12.69
N GLU A 607 -14.54 22.19 13.30
CA GLU A 607 -14.54 22.84 14.60
C GLU A 607 -13.73 24.14 14.51
N PRO A 608 -14.04 25.16 15.33
CA PRO A 608 -13.35 26.45 15.28
C PRO A 608 -11.86 26.37 15.67
N LYS A 609 -11.44 25.31 16.36
CA LYS A 609 -10.07 25.06 16.76
C LYS A 609 -9.74 23.59 16.60
N LYS A 610 -8.52 23.28 16.18
CA LYS A 610 -8.01 21.91 16.09
C LYS A 610 -6.53 21.89 16.44
N GLN A 611 -6.08 20.83 17.10
CA GLN A 611 -4.66 20.61 17.36
C GLN A 611 -4.12 19.53 16.42
N VAL A 612 -2.92 19.77 15.90
CA VAL A 612 -2.15 18.81 15.10
C VAL A 612 -0.77 18.72 15.72
N VAL A 613 -0.21 17.52 15.83
CA VAL A 613 1.16 17.31 16.31
C VAL A 613 2.07 17.14 15.09
N PHE A 614 3.23 17.77 15.10
CA PHE A 614 4.31 17.48 14.16
C PHE A 614 5.42 16.74 14.91
N THR A 615 5.88 15.62 14.37
CA THR A 615 6.99 14.82 14.89
C THR A 615 8.13 14.86 13.89
N SER A 616 9.26 15.43 14.28
CA SER A 616 10.45 15.51 13.44
C SER A 616 11.31 14.26 13.54
N TYR A 617 12.00 13.93 12.45
CA TYR A 617 12.98 12.84 12.42
C TYR A 617 14.28 13.19 13.17
N HIS A 618 14.51 14.47 13.43
CA HIS A 618 15.68 14.99 14.12
C HIS A 618 15.27 15.97 15.23
N PRO A 619 16.16 16.34 16.17
CA PRO A 619 15.85 17.34 17.18
C PRO A 619 15.32 18.64 16.55
N LEU A 620 14.17 19.10 17.03
CA LEU A 620 13.37 20.14 16.39
C LEU A 620 13.77 21.54 16.88
N ASN A 621 14.25 22.39 15.97
CA ASN A 621 14.30 23.83 16.22
C ASN A 621 12.93 24.46 15.96
N VAL A 622 12.21 24.77 17.02
CA VAL A 622 10.82 25.26 16.94
C VAL A 622 10.71 26.60 16.21
N GLN A 623 11.69 27.50 16.36
CA GLN A 623 11.65 28.80 15.67
C GLN A 623 11.84 28.63 14.16
N GLN A 624 12.75 27.75 13.76
CA GLN A 624 12.93 27.38 12.35
C GLN A 624 11.69 26.65 11.81
N PHE A 625 11.09 25.75 12.59
CA PHE A 625 9.85 25.09 12.20
C PHE A 625 8.72 26.09 11.95
N ILE A 626 8.50 27.03 12.87
CA ILE A 626 7.48 28.08 12.73
C ILE A 626 7.70 28.92 11.46
N SER A 627 8.94 29.24 11.09
CA SER A 627 9.21 30.05 9.89
C SER A 627 8.94 29.32 8.57
N HIS A 628 8.89 27.98 8.59
CA HIS A 628 8.59 27.15 7.41
C HIS A 628 7.15 26.62 7.40
N LEU A 629 6.43 26.72 8.52
CA LEU A 629 5.08 26.19 8.66
C LEU A 629 4.06 27.04 7.90
N LYS A 630 3.34 26.41 6.97
CA LYS A 630 2.26 27.00 6.17
C LYS A 630 0.97 26.21 6.38
N VAL A 631 -0.16 26.89 6.23
CA VAL A 631 -1.49 26.27 6.24
C VAL A 631 -2.29 26.73 5.03
N THR A 632 -2.95 25.78 4.38
CA THR A 632 -3.73 25.96 3.15
C THR A 632 -5.09 25.28 3.31
N ALA A 633 -6.14 25.82 2.70
CA ALA A 633 -7.46 25.19 2.63
C ALA A 633 -8.09 25.42 1.23
N LEU A 634 -9.03 24.57 0.81
CA LEU A 634 -9.52 24.52 -0.58
C LEU A 634 -9.92 25.87 -1.20
N LYS A 635 -10.59 26.75 -0.46
CA LYS A 635 -11.03 28.06 -0.98
C LYS A 635 -10.12 29.24 -0.57
N SER A 636 -9.10 29.01 0.26
CA SER A 636 -8.09 30.04 0.52
C SER A 636 -7.06 30.16 -0.60
N THR A 637 -7.07 29.22 -1.56
CA THR A 637 -6.14 29.12 -2.70
C THR A 637 -6.72 29.61 -4.02
N MET A 638 -7.98 30.03 -4.03
CA MET A 638 -8.65 30.74 -5.13
C MET A 638 -8.62 32.23 -4.85
#